data_AF-A0A1I2GL22-F1
#
_entry.id   AF-A0A1I2GL22-F1
#
_cell.length_a   1.000
_cell.length_b   1.000
_cell.length_c   1.000
_cell.angle_alpha   90.00
_cell.angle_beta   90.00
_cell.angle_gamma   90.00
#
_symmetry.space_group_name_H-M   'P 1'
#
loop_
_entity.id
_entity.type
_entity.pdbx_description
1 polymer ?
#
loop_
_entity_poly.entity_id
_entity_poly.type
_entity_poly.pdbx_seq_one_letter_code
_entity_poly.pdbx_strand_id
1 'polypeptide(L)'
;MATTVINLSSLDGSNGFRLDGVAASDFSGQSVSNAGDVNGDGFDDVIVGAFGADPNGDRSGSSYVVFGKASGFSATIDLFSLDGNNGFRLDGEAAGDHSGYSVSNAGDINGDGFDDVIVGAFGADQIGIDYGSSYVVFGKASGFDATQDLSGLDGSNGFRLDGASEYDSSGFSVSSAGDVNGDGFADLIIGARFADPNGSVSGSSYVVFGKASGFDATLDLSSLDGSNGFRLDGVAQYDGSGFSVSSAGDVNGDGFDDLIVGALGADPNGSGSGSSYVVFGKNSGFDATIDLSSLDGNNGFRLDGEAAYDYLGQSVSNAGDVNGDGFDDVIVGASDADPNGDSSGSSYVVFGKASGFSADMDLSSLDGNNGFRLDGMAAYDESGGSVSSAGDVNSDGFDDLIVGASLASNANGNFSGSSYVVFGKNTGFGATIDLSNLDSNSGFRLDGEVAGDLSGTSVSSAGDVNGDGFDDLIVGASRADPNGNYSGSSYVVFGRSDFGGGNVIQGTPGDDILKGTSAADIFEAGDGNDTMLGRGGADEFLGEAGNDYIRVPDLNFESVDGGIGNDVLALGGSDLNLNLTDMSGKIRDIETINLFGTGDNTLTLTAADVLNLSDTTDTLRVNGNEGDRIVGLSHGWGDGGVHGDFHTYFNDAAVLLVGVNVMTDFV
;
A
#
# COMPACT_ATOMS: atom_id res chain seq x y z
N MET A 1 -15.20 22.70 2.25
CA MET A 1 -16.30 21.79 2.60
C MET A 1 -15.84 21.01 3.84
N ALA A 2 -16.62 20.11 4.42
CA ALA A 2 -16.08 19.32 5.55
C ALA A 2 -15.20 18.21 4.95
N THR A 3 -13.99 18.04 5.48
CA THR A 3 -13.10 16.92 5.14
C THR A 3 -13.84 15.60 5.33
N THR A 4 -13.70 14.70 4.36
CA THR A 4 -14.15 13.31 4.51
C THR A 4 -13.33 12.66 5.62
N VAL A 5 -14.00 12.06 6.60
CA VAL A 5 -13.34 11.46 7.76
C VAL A 5 -13.78 10.02 7.90
N ILE A 6 -12.81 9.10 7.98
CA ILE A 6 -13.00 7.71 8.34
C ILE A 6 -12.45 7.52 9.74
N ASN A 7 -13.23 6.95 10.65
CA ASN A 7 -12.73 6.60 11.98
C ASN A 7 -12.20 5.18 11.92
N LEU A 8 -10.97 4.94 12.39
CA LEU A 8 -10.39 3.59 12.34
C LEU A 8 -11.20 2.57 13.17
N SER A 9 -12.04 3.03 14.10
CA SER A 9 -12.98 2.18 14.84
C SER A 9 -14.20 1.72 14.05
N SER A 10 -14.41 2.22 12.83
CA SER A 10 -15.48 1.74 11.96
C SER A 10 -15.05 0.58 11.07
N LEU A 11 -13.79 0.13 11.18
CA LEU A 11 -13.31 -1.01 10.42
C LEU A 11 -13.97 -2.31 10.92
N ASP A 12 -14.53 -3.09 10.00
CA ASP A 12 -15.36 -4.26 10.33
C ASP A 12 -15.02 -5.55 9.58
N GLY A 13 -13.99 -5.52 8.74
CA GLY A 13 -13.56 -6.62 7.88
C GLY A 13 -14.04 -6.50 6.43
N SER A 14 -15.05 -5.67 6.15
CA SER A 14 -15.51 -5.37 4.78
C SER A 14 -14.86 -4.12 4.19
N ASN A 15 -14.42 -3.20 5.04
CA ASN A 15 -13.84 -1.91 4.67
C ASN A 15 -12.40 -1.72 5.21
N GLY A 16 -11.80 -2.82 5.67
CA GLY A 16 -10.53 -2.87 6.38
C GLY A 16 -10.65 -3.56 7.73
N PHE A 17 -9.54 -3.73 8.43
CA PHE A 17 -9.47 -4.47 9.70
C PHE A 17 -8.35 -3.96 10.61
N ARG A 18 -8.43 -4.31 11.89
CA ARG A 18 -7.42 -4.00 12.90
C ARG A 18 -6.54 -5.20 13.23
N LEU A 19 -5.25 -4.97 13.33
CA LEU A 19 -4.23 -5.91 13.81
C LEU A 19 -3.87 -5.55 15.26
N ASP A 20 -4.17 -6.44 16.20
CA ASP A 20 -3.91 -6.21 17.63
C ASP A 20 -2.56 -6.80 18.06
N GLY A 21 -1.71 -5.95 18.65
CA GLY A 21 -0.43 -6.33 19.23
C GLY A 21 -0.58 -7.33 20.38
N VAL A 22 0.46 -8.12 20.63
CA VAL A 22 0.35 -9.35 21.44
C VAL A 22 0.39 -9.09 22.95
N ALA A 23 1.35 -8.29 23.42
CA ALA A 23 1.57 -8.05 24.85
C ALA A 23 1.89 -6.59 25.17
N ALA A 24 1.68 -6.21 26.42
CA ALA A 24 1.97 -4.85 26.88
C ALA A 24 3.44 -4.47 26.68
N SER A 25 3.67 -3.24 26.18
CA SER A 25 4.98 -2.68 25.85
C SER A 25 5.70 -3.32 24.66
N ASP A 26 4.98 -4.07 23.81
CA ASP A 26 5.50 -4.55 22.53
C ASP A 26 5.63 -3.43 21.49
N PHE A 27 4.80 -2.39 21.59
CA PHE A 27 4.70 -1.26 20.66
C PHE A 27 4.46 -1.71 19.20
N SER A 28 3.57 -2.68 18.99
CA SER A 28 3.17 -3.11 17.64
C SER A 28 2.62 -1.93 16.83
N GLY A 29 2.99 -1.83 15.55
CA GLY A 29 2.63 -0.68 14.71
C GLY A 29 3.54 0.54 14.89
N GLN A 30 4.72 0.36 15.51
CA GLN A 30 5.78 1.38 15.49
C GLN A 30 6.32 1.62 14.09
N SER A 31 6.38 0.57 13.27
CA SER A 31 6.72 0.60 11.85
C SER A 31 5.82 -0.39 11.13
N VAL A 32 5.26 0.03 10.00
CA VAL A 32 4.38 -0.76 9.13
C VAL A 32 4.79 -0.56 7.67
N SER A 33 4.55 -1.55 6.83
CA SER A 33 4.82 -1.50 5.39
C SER A 33 3.98 -2.57 4.67
N ASN A 34 3.70 -2.36 3.37
CA ASN A 34 3.47 -3.50 2.47
C ASN A 34 4.66 -4.47 2.59
N ALA A 35 4.40 -5.77 2.56
CA ALA A 35 5.39 -6.84 2.50
C ALA A 35 5.51 -7.47 1.10
N GLY A 36 4.66 -7.07 0.15
CA GLY A 36 4.52 -7.71 -1.16
C GLY A 36 3.82 -9.06 -1.04
N ASP A 37 3.83 -9.86 -2.12
CA ASP A 37 3.28 -11.22 -2.12
C ASP A 37 4.35 -12.22 -1.63
N VAL A 38 4.54 -12.28 -0.31
CA VAL A 38 5.57 -13.11 0.34
C VAL A 38 5.26 -14.59 0.17
N ASN A 39 3.98 -14.92 -0.02
CA ASN A 39 3.50 -16.30 -0.07
C ASN A 39 3.14 -16.78 -1.49
N GLY A 40 3.11 -15.89 -2.48
CA GLY A 40 2.86 -16.15 -3.89
C GLY A 40 1.42 -16.53 -4.24
N ASP A 41 0.44 -16.06 -3.46
CA ASP A 41 -0.99 -16.32 -3.70
C ASP A 41 -1.70 -15.22 -4.51
N GLY A 42 -0.97 -14.17 -4.88
CA GLY A 42 -1.44 -13.06 -5.71
C GLY A 42 -2.11 -11.94 -4.93
N PHE A 43 -2.03 -11.94 -3.60
CA PHE A 43 -2.48 -10.84 -2.75
C PHE A 43 -1.26 -10.21 -2.06
N ASP A 44 -1.29 -8.89 -1.89
CA ASP A 44 -0.25 -8.25 -1.10
C ASP A 44 -0.39 -8.61 0.39
N ASP A 45 0.75 -8.85 1.04
CA ASP A 45 0.85 -9.12 2.47
C ASP A 45 1.30 -7.86 3.22
N VAL A 46 1.10 -7.80 4.54
CA VAL A 46 1.56 -6.65 5.35
C VAL A 46 2.55 -7.07 6.43
N ILE A 47 3.53 -6.20 6.72
CA ILE A 47 4.49 -6.39 7.82
C ILE A 47 4.33 -5.32 8.91
N VAL A 48 4.33 -5.77 10.17
CA VAL A 48 4.17 -4.92 11.37
C VAL A 48 5.31 -5.17 12.34
N GLY A 49 6.03 -4.11 12.70
CA GLY A 49 7.11 -4.12 13.69
C GLY A 49 6.64 -3.93 15.13
N ALA A 50 7.22 -4.70 16.06
CA ALA A 50 6.97 -4.66 17.50
C ALA A 50 8.31 -4.76 18.28
N PHE A 51 9.10 -3.70 18.21
CA PHE A 51 10.47 -3.66 18.74
C PHE A 51 10.59 -3.84 20.27
N GLY A 52 9.48 -3.68 20.99
CA GLY A 52 9.43 -3.87 22.43
C GLY A 52 9.16 -5.30 22.87
N ALA A 53 8.82 -6.20 21.94
CA ALA A 53 8.49 -7.59 22.27
C ALA A 53 9.70 -8.35 22.83
N ASP A 54 9.42 -9.40 23.63
CA ASP A 54 10.44 -10.12 24.40
C ASP A 54 10.58 -11.62 24.05
N PRO A 55 10.57 -12.08 22.78
CA PRO A 55 10.61 -13.52 22.49
C PRO A 55 11.90 -14.21 22.97
N ASN A 56 13.04 -13.52 22.89
CA ASN A 56 14.37 -14.05 23.21
C ASN A 56 15.12 -13.22 24.27
N GLY A 57 14.40 -12.38 25.01
CA GLY A 57 14.92 -11.53 26.08
C GLY A 57 14.30 -10.14 26.06
N ASP A 58 14.61 -9.32 27.08
CA ASP A 58 14.07 -7.95 27.20
C ASP A 58 14.37 -7.15 25.91
N ARG A 59 13.30 -6.74 25.22
CA ARG A 59 13.28 -5.99 23.97
C ARG A 59 14.14 -6.60 22.87
N SER A 60 14.13 -7.92 22.74
CA SER A 60 14.70 -8.57 21.55
C SER A 60 13.93 -8.22 20.28
N GLY A 61 12.65 -7.90 20.43
CA GLY A 61 11.76 -7.45 19.38
C GLY A 61 11.15 -8.60 18.57
N SER A 62 10.01 -8.31 17.93
CA SER A 62 9.36 -9.20 16.96
C SER A 62 8.85 -8.38 15.77
N SER A 63 8.57 -9.06 14.67
CA SER A 63 7.78 -8.53 13.55
C SER A 63 6.76 -9.57 13.11
N TYR A 64 5.69 -9.13 12.47
CA TYR A 64 4.58 -9.99 12.08
C TYR A 64 4.26 -9.75 10.62
N VAL A 65 4.27 -10.80 9.80
CA VAL A 65 3.77 -10.79 8.44
C VAL A 65 2.36 -11.37 8.48
N VAL A 66 1.37 -10.64 7.95
CA VAL A 66 -0.02 -11.08 7.89
C VAL A 66 -0.41 -11.20 6.43
N PHE A 67 -0.95 -12.37 6.05
CA PHE A 67 -1.23 -12.64 4.65
C PHE A 67 -2.51 -11.97 4.15
N GLY A 68 -2.44 -11.46 2.91
CA GLY A 68 -3.57 -11.01 2.12
C GLY A 68 -4.53 -12.16 1.77
N LYS A 69 -5.73 -11.82 1.29
CA LYS A 69 -6.71 -12.76 0.72
C LYS A 69 -7.94 -12.05 0.17
N ALA A 70 -8.60 -12.69 -0.79
CA ALA A 70 -9.81 -12.19 -1.46
C ALA A 70 -10.93 -11.67 -0.53
N SER A 71 -11.24 -12.38 0.56
CA SER A 71 -12.38 -12.00 1.42
C SER A 71 -12.37 -12.65 2.81
N GLY A 72 -13.34 -12.22 3.63
CA GLY A 72 -13.60 -12.79 4.95
C GLY A 72 -12.58 -12.38 6.00
N PHE A 73 -12.01 -11.18 5.90
CA PHE A 73 -11.26 -10.59 7.01
C PHE A 73 -12.19 -10.39 8.21
N SER A 74 -11.69 -10.69 9.40
CA SER A 74 -12.39 -10.30 10.62
C SER A 74 -12.07 -8.83 10.91
N ALA A 75 -13.02 -8.08 11.47
CA ALA A 75 -12.79 -6.72 11.97
C ALA A 75 -11.52 -6.57 12.82
N THR A 76 -11.13 -7.63 13.52
CA THR A 76 -9.91 -7.68 14.33
C THR A 76 -9.20 -9.02 14.14
N ILE A 77 -7.89 -8.95 13.95
CA ILE A 77 -6.97 -10.09 13.93
C ILE A 77 -5.98 -9.90 15.08
N ASP A 78 -5.90 -10.88 15.96
CA ASP A 78 -4.88 -10.92 17.02
C ASP A 78 -3.58 -11.46 16.42
N LEU A 79 -2.49 -10.70 16.49
CA LEU A 79 -1.19 -11.11 15.94
C LEU A 79 -0.62 -12.37 16.62
N PHE A 80 -1.11 -12.74 17.81
CA PHE A 80 -0.76 -14.02 18.45
C PHE A 80 -1.39 -15.23 17.75
N SER A 81 -2.44 -15.01 16.95
CA SER A 81 -3.19 -16.08 16.28
C SER A 81 -2.59 -16.53 14.94
N LEU A 82 -1.49 -15.90 14.51
CA LEU A 82 -0.77 -16.29 13.29
C LEU A 82 -0.22 -17.71 13.41
N ASP A 83 -0.48 -18.54 12.41
CA ASP A 83 -0.20 -19.98 12.48
C ASP A 83 0.62 -20.55 11.31
N GLY A 84 1.09 -19.68 10.40
CA GLY A 84 1.80 -20.03 9.17
C GLY A 84 0.90 -20.18 7.95
N ASN A 85 -0.44 -20.21 8.09
CA ASN A 85 -1.39 -20.19 6.96
C ASN A 85 -2.06 -18.83 6.76
N ASN A 86 -2.01 -17.95 7.76
CA ASN A 86 -2.59 -16.60 7.73
C ASN A 86 -1.53 -15.52 8.05
N GLY A 87 -0.26 -15.89 7.96
CA GLY A 87 0.88 -15.08 8.39
C GLY A 87 1.75 -15.81 9.41
N PHE A 88 2.85 -15.15 9.80
CA PHE A 88 3.84 -15.69 10.73
C PHE A 88 4.55 -14.57 11.49
N ARG A 89 5.21 -14.96 12.59
CA ARG A 89 5.99 -14.06 13.44
C ARG A 89 7.50 -14.28 13.24
N LEU A 90 8.24 -13.18 13.16
CA LEU A 90 9.70 -13.12 13.16
C LEU A 90 10.20 -12.70 14.53
N ASP A 91 10.97 -13.55 15.21
CA ASP A 91 11.48 -13.27 16.56
C ASP A 91 12.95 -12.83 16.50
N GLY A 92 13.26 -11.69 17.13
CA GLY A 92 14.61 -11.12 17.22
C GLY A 92 15.59 -12.01 17.98
N GLU A 93 16.88 -11.89 17.68
CA GLU A 93 17.92 -12.83 18.12
C GLU A 93 18.25 -12.72 19.63
N ALA A 94 18.45 -11.50 20.16
CA ALA A 94 18.93 -11.31 21.53
C ALA A 94 18.31 -10.09 22.24
N ALA A 95 18.42 -10.06 23.57
CA ALA A 95 17.90 -8.97 24.39
C ALA A 95 18.55 -7.62 24.05
N GLY A 96 17.75 -6.58 23.85
CA GLY A 96 18.20 -5.23 23.52
C GLY A 96 18.38 -4.96 22.02
N ASP A 97 18.19 -5.96 21.16
CA ASP A 97 18.37 -5.82 19.72
C ASP A 97 17.36 -4.87 19.07
N HIS A 98 16.16 -4.73 19.67
CA HIS A 98 15.07 -3.93 19.13
C HIS A 98 14.65 -4.32 17.70
N SER A 99 14.66 -5.62 17.39
CA SER A 99 14.22 -6.13 16.07
C SER A 99 12.78 -5.71 15.77
N GLY A 100 12.52 -5.24 14.56
CA GLY A 100 11.21 -4.72 14.17
C GLY A 100 10.98 -3.26 14.57
N TYR A 101 12.04 -2.51 14.85
CA TYR A 101 11.97 -1.05 14.99
C TYR A 101 11.65 -0.36 13.66
N SER A 102 12.22 -0.88 12.57
CA SER A 102 11.92 -0.52 11.20
C SER A 102 11.72 -1.81 10.40
N VAL A 103 10.65 -1.88 9.61
CA VAL A 103 10.31 -3.00 8.74
C VAL A 103 9.94 -2.49 7.36
N SER A 104 10.19 -3.28 6.32
CA SER A 104 9.79 -2.95 4.94
C SER A 104 9.73 -4.21 4.08
N ASN A 105 9.03 -4.14 2.94
CA ASN A 105 9.28 -5.03 1.82
C ASN A 105 10.77 -4.93 1.41
N ALA A 106 11.38 -6.05 1.04
CA ALA A 106 12.69 -6.13 0.41
C ALA A 106 12.61 -6.29 -1.12
N GLY A 107 11.41 -6.57 -1.65
CA GLY A 107 11.19 -7.06 -3.01
C GLY A 107 11.74 -8.48 -3.18
N ASP A 108 11.71 -9.00 -4.40
CA ASP A 108 12.37 -10.27 -4.73
C ASP A 108 13.89 -10.07 -4.88
N ILE A 109 14.61 -10.08 -3.75
CA ILE A 109 16.07 -9.85 -3.72
C ILE A 109 16.84 -11.03 -4.31
N ASN A 110 16.18 -12.20 -4.36
CA ASN A 110 16.80 -13.47 -4.67
C ASN A 110 16.34 -14.05 -6.02
N GLY A 111 15.37 -13.42 -6.68
CA GLY A 111 14.83 -13.76 -7.99
C GLY A 111 14.06 -15.08 -8.04
N ASP A 112 13.45 -15.51 -6.94
CA ASP A 112 12.65 -16.74 -6.90
C ASP A 112 11.16 -16.52 -7.16
N GLY A 113 10.75 -15.27 -7.34
CA GLY A 113 9.40 -14.84 -7.69
C GLY A 113 8.48 -14.65 -6.48
N PHE A 114 9.02 -14.60 -5.27
CA PHE A 114 8.29 -14.23 -4.06
C PHE A 114 8.90 -12.94 -3.49
N ASP A 115 8.06 -12.07 -2.94
CA ASP A 115 8.59 -10.90 -2.24
C ASP A 115 9.24 -11.31 -0.91
N ASP A 116 10.35 -10.66 -0.58
CA ASP A 116 11.09 -10.87 0.65
C ASP A 116 10.82 -9.72 1.64
N VAL A 117 11.14 -9.89 2.92
CA VAL A 117 10.99 -8.82 3.92
C VAL A 117 12.30 -8.47 4.60
N ILE A 118 12.48 -7.20 4.95
CA ILE A 118 13.62 -6.71 5.73
C ILE A 118 13.19 -6.15 7.10
N VAL A 119 13.95 -6.52 8.13
CA VAL A 119 13.71 -6.14 9.53
C VAL A 119 14.98 -5.53 10.13
N GLY A 120 14.88 -4.30 10.62
CA GLY A 120 15.96 -3.59 11.31
C GLY A 120 16.03 -3.92 12.80
N ALA A 121 17.24 -4.09 13.31
CA ALA A 121 17.57 -4.35 14.72
C ALA A 121 18.76 -3.47 15.14
N PHE A 122 18.51 -2.18 15.33
CA PHE A 122 19.57 -1.18 15.53
C PHE A 122 20.39 -1.37 16.81
N GLY A 123 19.83 -2.07 17.81
CA GLY A 123 20.50 -2.34 19.09
C GLY A 123 21.33 -3.62 19.10
N ALA A 124 21.36 -4.36 17.99
CA ALA A 124 22.04 -5.64 17.88
C ALA A 124 23.54 -5.54 18.21
N ASP A 125 24.02 -6.42 19.11
CA ASP A 125 25.36 -6.37 19.67
C ASP A 125 26.20 -7.66 19.53
N GLN A 126 25.75 -8.62 18.72
CA GLN A 126 26.33 -9.96 18.58
C GLN A 126 27.79 -9.93 18.10
N ILE A 127 28.14 -8.94 17.29
CA ILE A 127 29.48 -8.75 16.72
C ILE A 127 30.30 -7.64 17.39
N GLY A 128 29.70 -6.93 18.35
CA GLY A 128 30.29 -5.84 19.12
C GLY A 128 29.23 -4.84 19.56
N ILE A 129 29.61 -3.82 20.34
CA ILE A 129 28.63 -2.93 20.99
C ILE A 129 27.88 -2.07 19.95
N ASP A 130 26.55 -2.16 19.94
CA ASP A 130 25.63 -1.32 19.15
C ASP A 130 26.04 -1.18 17.67
N TYR A 131 26.59 -2.24 17.07
CA TYR A 131 26.82 -2.29 15.62
C TYR A 131 25.50 -2.16 14.86
N GLY A 132 24.43 -2.71 15.45
CA GLY A 132 23.16 -2.90 14.77
C GLY A 132 23.23 -4.01 13.74
N SER A 133 22.07 -4.48 13.30
CA SER A 133 21.93 -5.48 12.26
C SER A 133 20.62 -5.28 11.51
N SER A 134 20.50 -5.92 10.36
CA SER A 134 19.23 -6.09 9.66
C SER A 134 19.10 -7.53 9.20
N TYR A 135 17.87 -7.99 9.01
CA TYR A 135 17.58 -9.37 8.64
C TYR A 135 16.67 -9.38 7.43
N VAL A 136 17.06 -10.13 6.41
CA VAL A 136 16.25 -10.40 5.23
C VAL A 136 15.69 -11.78 5.37
N VAL A 137 14.38 -11.94 5.26
CA VAL A 137 13.70 -13.25 5.30
C VAL A 137 13.06 -13.49 3.95
N PHE A 138 13.38 -14.65 3.35
CA PHE A 138 12.89 -14.95 2.01
C PHE A 138 11.43 -15.41 2.00
N GLY A 139 10.69 -14.92 1.00
CA GLY A 139 9.36 -15.40 0.64
C GLY A 139 9.39 -16.84 0.14
N LYS A 140 8.21 -17.47 0.09
CA LYS A 140 8.04 -18.82 -0.46
C LYS A 140 6.56 -19.18 -0.58
N ALA A 141 6.26 -20.05 -1.54
CA ALA A 141 4.90 -20.56 -1.80
C ALA A 141 4.13 -21.12 -0.60
N SER A 142 4.80 -21.78 0.36
CA SER A 142 4.12 -22.42 1.49
C SER A 142 5.09 -22.93 2.56
N GLY A 143 4.52 -23.41 3.67
CA GLY A 143 5.27 -24.07 4.75
C GLY A 143 5.98 -23.07 5.66
N PHE A 144 5.36 -21.92 5.89
CA PHE A 144 5.75 -21.03 6.98
C PHE A 144 5.40 -21.70 8.31
N ASP A 145 6.35 -21.66 9.24
CA ASP A 145 6.05 -21.96 10.63
C ASP A 145 5.39 -20.73 11.25
N ALA A 146 4.51 -20.92 12.24
CA ALA A 146 3.89 -19.81 12.97
C ALA A 146 4.91 -18.82 13.58
N THR A 147 6.13 -19.28 13.84
CA THR A 147 7.23 -18.45 14.33
C THR A 147 8.53 -18.89 13.69
N GLN A 148 9.30 -17.92 13.21
CA GLN A 148 10.67 -18.07 12.71
C GLN A 148 11.60 -17.18 13.54
N ASP A 149 12.65 -17.80 14.09
CA ASP A 149 13.70 -17.09 14.83
C ASP A 149 14.75 -16.58 13.85
N LEU A 150 15.06 -15.28 13.91
CA LEU A 150 16.00 -14.62 13.01
C LEU A 150 17.44 -15.13 13.14
N SER A 151 17.80 -15.75 14.27
CA SER A 151 19.10 -16.43 14.43
C SER A 151 19.22 -17.72 13.58
N GLY A 152 18.09 -18.21 13.06
CA GLY A 152 18.00 -19.40 12.21
C GLY A 152 18.20 -19.16 10.72
N LEU A 153 18.50 -17.92 10.30
CA LEU A 153 18.76 -17.59 8.91
C LEU A 153 20.13 -18.15 8.47
N ASP A 154 20.15 -18.85 7.32
CA ASP A 154 21.33 -19.61 6.87
C ASP A 154 21.79 -19.33 5.44
N GLY A 155 21.18 -18.34 4.78
CA GLY A 155 21.40 -17.98 3.38
C GLY A 155 20.46 -18.70 2.41
N SER A 156 19.73 -19.73 2.86
CA SER A 156 18.70 -20.41 2.04
C SER A 156 17.27 -20.00 2.36
N ASN A 157 17.05 -19.35 3.50
CA ASN A 157 15.76 -18.87 4.00
C ASN A 157 15.81 -17.37 4.39
N GLY A 158 16.84 -16.67 3.93
CA GLY A 158 17.20 -15.33 4.36
C GLY A 158 18.61 -15.25 4.94
N PHE A 159 19.03 -14.05 5.33
CA PHE A 159 20.37 -13.78 5.84
C PHE A 159 20.40 -12.53 6.74
N ARG A 160 21.48 -12.40 7.52
CA ARG A 160 21.74 -11.24 8.38
C ARG A 160 22.74 -10.28 7.73
N LEU A 161 22.47 -8.99 7.86
CA LEU A 161 23.33 -7.87 7.51
C LEU A 161 23.99 -7.34 8.78
N ASP A 162 25.31 -7.48 8.88
CA ASP A 162 26.12 -7.09 10.02
C ASP A 162 26.60 -5.64 9.84
N GLY A 163 26.36 -4.78 10.84
CA GLY A 163 26.83 -3.40 10.83
C GLY A 163 28.34 -3.24 10.60
N ALA A 164 28.77 -2.06 10.15
CA ALA A 164 30.17 -1.84 9.78
C ALA A 164 31.10 -1.53 10.97
N SER A 165 30.63 -0.76 11.97
CA SER A 165 31.44 -0.36 13.14
C SER A 165 30.62 -0.29 14.44
N GLU A 166 31.33 -0.35 15.58
CA GLU A 166 30.74 -0.12 16.92
C GLU A 166 30.02 1.22 16.98
N TYR A 167 28.84 1.24 17.59
CA TYR A 167 27.99 2.43 17.80
C TYR A 167 27.36 3.05 16.55
N ASP A 168 27.52 2.46 15.36
CA ASP A 168 26.87 2.96 14.14
C ASP A 168 25.34 2.72 14.14
N SER A 169 24.88 1.70 14.88
CA SER A 169 23.48 1.26 14.99
C SER A 169 22.80 1.09 13.62
N SER A 170 23.42 0.33 12.73
CA SER A 170 22.83 -0.04 11.44
C SER A 170 21.49 -0.76 11.60
N GLY A 171 20.58 -0.61 10.65
CA GLY A 171 19.20 -1.12 10.79
C GLY A 171 18.30 -0.20 11.62
N PHE A 172 18.71 1.05 11.81
CA PHE A 172 17.84 2.09 12.40
C PHE A 172 16.66 2.40 11.47
N SER A 173 16.91 2.43 10.17
CA SER A 173 15.91 2.48 9.11
C SER A 173 16.29 1.47 8.02
N VAL A 174 15.29 0.78 7.47
CA VAL A 174 15.47 -0.20 6.38
C VAL A 174 14.37 -0.02 5.34
N SER A 175 14.69 -0.27 4.08
CA SER A 175 13.73 -0.31 2.98
C SER A 175 14.27 -1.10 1.80
N SER A 176 13.39 -1.56 0.90
CA SER A 176 13.82 -1.86 -0.47
C SER A 176 14.40 -0.60 -1.12
N ALA A 177 15.43 -0.80 -1.93
CA ALA A 177 16.02 0.22 -2.78
C ALA A 177 15.45 0.18 -4.21
N GLY A 178 14.58 -0.78 -4.54
CA GLY A 178 14.27 -1.11 -5.94
C GLY A 178 15.47 -1.73 -6.64
N ASP A 179 15.46 -1.81 -7.97
CA ASP A 179 16.59 -2.29 -8.79
C ASP A 179 17.49 -1.11 -9.20
N VAL A 180 18.34 -0.65 -8.27
CA VAL A 180 19.18 0.55 -8.49
C VAL A 180 20.30 0.30 -9.51
N ASN A 181 20.58 -0.96 -9.80
CA ASN A 181 21.66 -1.40 -10.67
C ASN A 181 21.20 -2.02 -12.00
N GLY A 182 19.89 -2.22 -12.17
CA GLY A 182 19.24 -2.71 -13.38
C GLY A 182 19.57 -4.16 -13.73
N ASP A 183 19.87 -5.00 -12.74
CA ASP A 183 20.17 -6.42 -12.96
C ASP A 183 18.95 -7.35 -12.80
N GLY A 184 17.79 -6.77 -12.49
CA GLY A 184 16.51 -7.42 -12.38
C GLY A 184 16.25 -8.06 -11.01
N PHE A 185 17.07 -7.77 -10.01
CA PHE A 185 16.82 -8.15 -8.62
C PHE A 185 16.53 -6.89 -7.81
N ALA A 186 15.66 -7.01 -6.81
CA ALA A 186 15.51 -5.92 -5.86
C ALA A 186 16.82 -5.72 -5.07
N ASP A 187 17.13 -4.49 -4.71
CA ASP A 187 18.24 -4.10 -3.86
C ASP A 187 17.72 -3.60 -2.50
N LEU A 188 18.60 -3.42 -1.52
CA LEU A 188 18.25 -2.97 -0.18
C LEU A 188 18.95 -1.68 0.19
N ILE A 189 18.32 -0.85 1.02
CA ILE A 189 18.97 0.28 1.68
C ILE A 189 18.80 0.22 3.21
N ILE A 190 19.91 0.44 3.93
CA ILE A 190 20.00 0.34 5.39
C ILE A 190 20.64 1.60 5.96
N GLY A 191 19.94 2.28 6.86
CA GLY A 191 20.42 3.47 7.55
C GLY A 191 21.21 3.17 8.83
N ALA A 192 22.32 3.89 9.03
CA ALA A 192 23.17 3.88 10.21
C ALA A 192 23.47 5.32 10.63
N ARG A 193 22.45 5.96 11.21
CA ARG A 193 22.46 7.40 11.52
C ARG A 193 23.57 7.87 12.46
N PHE A 194 24.18 6.97 13.22
CA PHE A 194 25.23 7.30 14.19
C PHE A 194 26.64 7.06 13.66
N ALA A 195 26.77 6.59 12.41
CA ALA A 195 28.07 6.45 11.77
C ALA A 195 28.82 7.79 11.66
N ASP A 196 30.15 7.70 11.61
CA ASP A 196 31.04 8.87 11.71
C ASP A 196 31.94 9.12 10.46
N PRO A 197 31.52 8.88 9.20
CA PRO A 197 32.43 8.98 8.06
C PRO A 197 33.04 10.38 7.88
N ASN A 198 32.26 11.43 8.14
CA ASN A 198 32.63 12.83 7.96
C ASN A 198 32.50 13.66 9.26
N GLY A 199 32.74 13.00 10.40
CA GLY A 199 32.61 13.57 11.74
C GLY A 199 31.53 12.89 12.56
N SER A 200 31.51 13.17 13.86
CA SER A 200 30.57 12.54 14.80
C SER A 200 29.11 12.66 14.35
N VAL A 201 28.40 11.54 14.26
CA VAL A 201 27.00 11.40 13.87
C VAL A 201 26.73 12.10 12.53
N SER A 202 27.65 11.96 11.57
CA SER A 202 27.38 12.41 10.19
C SER A 202 26.44 11.44 9.48
N GLY A 203 26.44 10.18 9.93
CA GLY A 203 25.59 9.11 9.44
C GLY A 203 26.11 8.48 8.16
N SER A 204 25.64 7.27 7.90
CA SER A 204 25.85 6.55 6.64
C SER A 204 24.59 5.77 6.30
N SER A 205 24.42 5.48 5.00
CA SER A 205 23.50 4.44 4.52
C SER A 205 24.27 3.41 3.71
N TYR A 206 23.75 2.18 3.62
CA TYR A 206 24.36 1.08 2.91
C TYR A 206 23.37 0.51 1.92
N VAL A 207 23.79 0.38 0.67
CA VAL A 207 23.01 -0.23 -0.41
C VAL A 207 23.58 -1.59 -0.69
N VAL A 208 22.75 -2.63 -0.66
CA VAL A 208 23.18 -4.02 -0.88
C VAL A 208 22.47 -4.55 -2.12
N PHE A 209 23.23 -5.08 -3.08
CA PHE A 209 22.64 -5.57 -4.31
C PHE A 209 22.04 -6.97 -4.16
N GLY A 210 20.88 -7.18 -4.78
CA GLY A 210 20.24 -8.47 -4.94
C GLY A 210 21.01 -9.40 -5.87
N LYS A 211 20.63 -10.69 -5.86
CA LYS A 211 21.18 -11.72 -6.76
C LYS A 211 20.42 -13.03 -6.68
N ALA A 212 20.40 -13.75 -7.79
CA ALA A 212 19.74 -15.06 -7.94
C ALA A 212 20.05 -16.14 -6.88
N SER A 213 21.25 -16.15 -6.30
CA SER A 213 21.65 -17.18 -5.33
C SER A 213 22.99 -16.88 -4.65
N GLY A 214 23.32 -17.68 -3.64
CA GLY A 214 24.62 -17.64 -2.98
C GLY A 214 24.73 -16.52 -1.95
N PHE A 215 23.62 -16.20 -1.28
CA PHE A 215 23.66 -15.48 -0.03
C PHE A 215 24.30 -16.39 1.02
N ASP A 216 25.32 -15.86 1.69
CA ASP A 216 25.82 -16.46 2.92
C ASP A 216 24.84 -16.10 4.05
N ALA A 217 24.86 -16.85 5.15
CA ALA A 217 24.03 -16.55 6.33
C ALA A 217 24.24 -15.13 6.88
N THR A 218 25.41 -14.54 6.62
CA THR A 218 25.81 -13.21 7.11
C THR A 218 26.54 -12.44 6.02
N LEU A 219 26.23 -11.16 5.86
CA LEU A 219 26.97 -10.20 5.04
C LEU A 219 27.44 -9.01 5.90
N ASP A 220 28.73 -8.73 5.89
CA ASP A 220 29.34 -7.59 6.58
C ASP A 220 29.23 -6.33 5.71
N LEU A 221 28.53 -5.30 6.18
CA LEU A 221 28.32 -4.05 5.44
C LEU A 221 29.63 -3.29 5.15
N SER A 222 30.71 -3.55 5.89
CA SER A 222 32.03 -2.98 5.59
C SER A 222 32.71 -3.63 4.37
N SER A 223 32.17 -4.75 3.88
CA SER A 223 32.70 -5.50 2.73
C SER A 223 32.15 -5.03 1.38
N LEU A 224 31.25 -4.05 1.36
CA LEU A 224 30.69 -3.49 0.14
C LEU A 224 31.77 -2.77 -0.68
N ASP A 225 31.86 -3.07 -1.97
CA ASP A 225 32.97 -2.63 -2.83
C ASP A 225 32.56 -1.98 -4.16
N GLY A 226 31.27 -1.74 -4.36
CA GLY A 226 30.66 -1.23 -5.59
C GLY A 226 30.22 -2.32 -6.57
N SER A 227 30.59 -3.59 -6.34
CA SER A 227 30.12 -4.73 -7.14
C SER A 227 29.05 -5.58 -6.46
N ASN A 228 28.90 -5.45 -5.14
CA ASN A 228 27.92 -6.12 -4.30
C ASN A 228 27.07 -5.13 -3.47
N GLY A 229 27.11 -3.85 -3.85
CA GLY A 229 26.55 -2.73 -3.09
C GLY A 229 27.60 -1.67 -2.77
N PHE A 230 27.19 -0.60 -2.08
CA PHE A 230 28.05 0.55 -1.76
C PHE A 230 27.56 1.28 -0.51
N ARG A 231 28.41 2.16 0.03
CA ARG A 231 28.07 3.03 1.17
C ARG A 231 27.85 4.48 0.72
N LEU A 232 26.82 5.11 1.27
CA LEU A 232 26.55 6.55 1.18
C LEU A 232 27.04 7.23 2.46
N ASP A 233 27.98 8.17 2.34
CA ASP A 233 28.55 8.91 3.47
C ASP A 233 27.86 10.26 3.67
N GLY A 234 27.40 10.51 4.91
CA GLY A 234 26.80 11.77 5.32
C GLY A 234 27.75 12.97 5.20
N VAL A 235 27.18 14.17 5.13
CA VAL A 235 27.94 15.37 4.73
C VAL A 235 28.72 15.99 5.88
N ALA A 236 28.07 16.27 7.02
CA ALA A 236 28.70 16.97 8.13
C ALA A 236 28.36 16.36 9.49
N GLN A 237 29.15 16.74 10.49
CA GLN A 237 28.97 16.33 11.88
C GLN A 237 27.55 16.67 12.37
N TYR A 238 26.89 15.70 13.00
CA TYR A 238 25.53 15.77 13.56
C TYR A 238 24.38 15.83 12.55
N ASP A 239 24.66 15.75 11.24
CA ASP A 239 23.59 15.68 10.23
C ASP A 239 22.73 14.41 10.37
N GLY A 240 23.35 13.30 10.78
CA GLY A 240 22.69 12.02 11.04
C GLY A 240 22.02 11.41 9.81
N SER A 241 22.68 11.45 8.63
CA SER A 241 22.17 10.80 7.42
C SER A 241 21.90 9.31 7.61
N GLY A 242 20.91 8.77 6.92
CA GLY A 242 20.42 7.41 7.18
C GLY A 242 19.49 7.35 8.41
N PHE A 243 18.94 8.49 8.84
CA PHE A 243 17.86 8.50 9.82
C PHE A 243 16.61 7.82 9.25
N SER A 244 16.29 8.15 7.99
CA SER A 244 15.26 7.52 7.18
C SER A 244 15.85 7.21 5.81
N VAL A 245 15.44 6.10 5.21
CA VAL A 245 15.88 5.65 3.89
C VAL A 245 14.70 5.02 3.15
N SER A 246 14.66 5.16 1.84
CA SER A 246 13.70 4.48 0.97
C SER A 246 14.22 4.44 -0.47
N SER A 247 13.62 3.61 -1.32
CA SER A 247 13.63 3.85 -2.76
C SER A 247 12.97 5.20 -3.04
N ALA A 248 13.46 5.89 -4.06
CA ALA A 248 12.83 7.08 -4.62
C ALA A 248 12.06 6.77 -5.92
N GLY A 249 12.04 5.52 -6.37
CA GLY A 249 11.60 5.16 -7.73
C GLY A 249 12.53 5.72 -8.80
N ASP A 250 12.15 5.66 -10.07
CA ASP A 250 12.90 6.22 -11.20
C ASP A 250 12.55 7.71 -11.40
N VAL A 251 13.06 8.56 -10.49
CA VAL A 251 12.78 10.00 -10.45
C VAL A 251 13.30 10.72 -11.70
N ASN A 252 14.30 10.13 -12.35
CA ASN A 252 14.97 10.71 -13.50
C ASN A 252 14.59 10.04 -14.85
N GLY A 253 13.81 8.97 -14.83
CA GLY A 253 13.28 8.26 -16.00
C GLY A 253 14.36 7.57 -16.85
N ASP A 254 15.46 7.11 -16.24
CA ASP A 254 16.53 6.40 -16.94
C ASP A 254 16.44 4.87 -16.83
N GLY A 255 15.42 4.36 -16.14
CA GLY A 255 15.07 2.96 -16.00
C GLY A 255 15.81 2.25 -14.87
N PHE A 256 16.41 3.00 -13.93
CA PHE A 256 17.00 2.47 -12.71
C PHE A 256 16.30 3.12 -11.53
N ASP A 257 16.04 2.36 -10.48
CA ASP A 257 15.49 2.94 -9.27
C ASP A 257 16.53 3.85 -8.59
N ASP A 258 16.05 4.98 -8.10
CA ASP A 258 16.83 5.97 -7.37
C ASP A 258 16.64 5.78 -5.85
N LEU A 259 17.47 6.43 -5.05
CA LEU A 259 17.47 6.30 -3.60
C LEU A 259 17.16 7.63 -2.93
N ILE A 260 16.43 7.63 -1.82
CA ILE A 260 16.27 8.81 -0.96
C ILE A 260 16.76 8.54 0.47
N VAL A 261 17.55 9.49 1.00
CA VAL A 261 18.15 9.42 2.34
C VAL A 261 17.88 10.69 3.12
N GLY A 262 17.26 10.57 4.29
CA GLY A 262 17.00 11.67 5.22
C GLY A 262 18.14 11.93 6.20
N ALA A 263 18.43 13.21 6.43
CA ALA A 263 19.40 13.73 7.39
C ALA A 263 18.78 14.89 8.18
N LEU A 264 17.91 14.57 9.14
CA LEU A 264 17.13 15.57 9.88
C LEU A 264 17.96 16.60 10.66
N GLY A 265 19.20 16.27 11.00
CA GLY A 265 20.10 17.12 11.77
C GLY A 265 20.89 18.09 10.91
N ALA A 266 20.78 17.99 9.57
CA ALA A 266 21.49 18.90 8.68
C ALA A 266 20.96 20.33 8.82
N ASP A 267 21.84 21.30 8.56
CA ASP A 267 21.56 22.71 8.86
C ASP A 267 21.68 23.67 7.65
N PRO A 268 21.16 23.34 6.44
CA PRO A 268 21.34 24.20 5.26
C PRO A 268 20.75 25.61 5.47
N ASN A 269 19.61 25.71 6.19
CA ASN A 269 18.87 26.95 6.42
C ASN A 269 18.71 27.30 7.90
N GLY A 270 19.56 26.73 8.76
CA GLY A 270 19.56 26.94 10.21
C GLY A 270 19.56 25.63 10.97
N SER A 271 19.72 25.71 12.31
CA SER A 271 19.85 24.53 13.17
C SER A 271 18.62 23.62 13.06
N GLY A 272 18.82 22.32 12.81
CA GLY A 272 17.79 21.32 12.60
C GLY A 272 16.85 21.62 11.43
N SER A 273 17.29 22.35 10.39
CA SER A 273 16.42 22.58 9.22
C SER A 273 16.19 21.31 8.41
N GLY A 274 17.15 20.39 8.45
CA GLY A 274 17.12 19.10 7.80
C GLY A 274 17.47 19.18 6.30
N SER A 275 17.99 18.06 5.80
CA SER A 275 18.19 17.83 4.37
C SER A 275 17.76 16.40 4.02
N SER A 276 17.37 16.19 2.77
CA SER A 276 17.26 14.85 2.17
C SER A 276 18.09 14.80 0.89
N TYR A 277 18.50 13.60 0.49
CA TYR A 277 19.39 13.39 -0.64
C TYR A 277 18.78 12.34 -1.56
N VAL A 278 18.56 12.70 -2.81
CA VAL A 278 18.18 11.75 -3.86
C VAL A 278 19.46 11.35 -4.61
N VAL A 279 19.75 10.06 -4.71
CA VAL A 279 20.94 9.52 -5.38
C VAL A 279 20.49 8.66 -6.55
N PHE A 280 21.00 8.96 -7.76
CA PHE A 280 20.53 8.26 -8.94
C PHE A 280 21.12 6.85 -9.09
N GLY A 281 20.25 5.91 -9.46
CA GLY A 281 20.60 4.57 -9.91
C GLY A 281 21.42 4.59 -11.20
N LYS A 282 22.02 3.45 -11.53
CA LYS A 282 22.73 3.23 -12.81
C LYS A 282 23.14 1.78 -12.98
N ASN A 283 23.27 1.36 -14.24
CA ASN A 283 23.68 -0.01 -14.58
C ASN A 283 24.96 -0.53 -13.90
N SER A 284 26.00 0.30 -13.75
CA SER A 284 27.30 -0.17 -13.25
C SER A 284 28.26 0.95 -12.86
N GLY A 285 29.38 0.57 -12.25
CA GLY A 285 30.47 1.49 -11.91
C GLY A 285 30.16 2.32 -10.68
N PHE A 286 29.48 1.73 -9.69
CA PHE A 286 29.40 2.27 -8.35
C PHE A 286 30.78 2.21 -7.71
N ASP A 287 31.16 3.31 -7.05
CA ASP A 287 32.29 3.29 -6.14
C ASP A 287 31.84 2.61 -4.84
N ALA A 288 32.76 1.98 -4.12
CA ALA A 288 32.47 1.40 -2.80
C ALA A 288 31.91 2.42 -1.81
N THR A 289 32.20 3.70 -2.02
CA THR A 289 31.73 4.80 -1.19
C THR A 289 31.40 6.01 -2.05
N ILE A 290 30.22 6.58 -1.84
CA ILE A 290 29.76 7.82 -2.47
C ILE A 290 29.51 8.83 -1.35
N ASP A 291 30.11 10.00 -1.44
CA ASP A 291 29.89 11.09 -0.49
C ASP A 291 28.66 11.91 -0.93
N LEU A 292 27.68 12.08 -0.06
CA LEU A 292 26.45 12.81 -0.37
C LEU A 292 26.70 14.30 -0.70
N SER A 293 27.86 14.85 -0.32
CA SER A 293 28.26 16.21 -0.71
C SER A 293 28.72 16.32 -2.17
N SER A 294 28.91 15.19 -2.85
CA SER A 294 29.35 15.12 -4.24
C SER A 294 28.22 15.11 -5.27
N LEU A 295 26.96 15.16 -4.82
CA LEU A 295 25.79 15.23 -5.69
C LEU A 295 25.78 16.56 -6.46
N ASP A 296 25.55 16.50 -7.77
CA ASP A 296 25.71 17.65 -8.68
C ASP A 296 24.55 17.88 -9.65
N GLY A 297 23.47 17.13 -9.52
CA GLY A 297 22.30 17.13 -10.40
C GLY A 297 22.39 16.11 -11.55
N ASN A 298 23.54 15.48 -11.81
CA ASN A 298 23.67 14.38 -12.78
C ASN A 298 23.78 13.00 -12.13
N ASN A 299 24.06 12.94 -10.83
CA ASN A 299 24.20 11.72 -10.03
C ASN A 299 23.27 11.73 -8.80
N GLY A 300 22.31 12.64 -8.79
CA GLY A 300 21.45 12.94 -7.65
C GLY A 300 21.49 14.42 -7.25
N PHE A 301 20.72 14.77 -6.24
CA PHE A 301 20.56 16.14 -5.74
C PHE A 301 20.14 16.16 -4.27
N ARG A 302 20.30 17.32 -3.62
CA ARG A 302 19.92 17.57 -2.24
C ARG A 302 18.64 18.42 -2.16
N LEU A 303 17.75 18.06 -1.24
CA LEU A 303 16.58 18.82 -0.83
C LEU A 303 16.86 19.50 0.50
N ASP A 304 16.72 20.82 0.58
CA ASP A 304 16.99 21.61 1.79
C ASP A 304 15.69 22.07 2.47
N GLY A 305 15.59 21.83 3.78
CA GLY A 305 14.43 22.26 4.58
C GLY A 305 14.30 23.78 4.68
N GLU A 306 13.08 24.29 4.82
CA GLU A 306 12.79 25.72 4.70
C GLU A 306 13.32 26.56 5.88
N ALA A 307 13.16 26.09 7.12
CA ALA A 307 13.51 26.84 8.32
C ALA A 307 14.18 26.00 9.41
N ALA A 308 14.82 26.68 10.36
CA ALA A 308 15.45 26.04 11.51
C ALA A 308 14.42 25.30 12.37
N TYR A 309 14.77 24.09 12.79
CA TYR A 309 13.99 23.16 13.61
C TYR A 309 12.79 22.52 12.92
N ASP A 310 12.67 22.62 11.60
CA ASP A 310 11.62 21.92 10.84
C ASP A 310 11.90 20.39 10.74
N TYR A 311 13.17 19.98 10.88
CA TYR A 311 13.65 18.60 10.80
C TYR A 311 13.25 17.84 9.52
N LEU A 312 13.38 18.48 8.36
CA LEU A 312 13.18 17.82 7.07
C LEU A 312 14.02 16.53 6.96
N GLY A 313 13.42 15.45 6.47
CA GLY A 313 14.10 14.15 6.30
C GLY A 313 13.98 13.26 7.53
N GLN A 314 13.08 13.58 8.45
CA GLN A 314 12.65 12.66 9.50
C GLN A 314 11.99 11.40 8.90
N SER A 315 11.22 11.56 7.83
CA SER A 315 10.65 10.47 7.04
C SER A 315 10.77 10.82 5.56
N VAL A 316 11.15 9.83 4.74
CA VAL A 316 11.30 9.91 3.29
C VAL A 316 10.64 8.69 2.67
N SER A 317 10.07 8.84 1.48
CA SER A 317 9.55 7.71 0.69
C SER A 317 9.46 8.08 -0.79
N ASN A 318 9.38 7.08 -1.66
CA ASN A 318 8.78 7.24 -2.97
C ASN A 318 7.33 7.74 -2.80
N ALA A 319 6.93 8.68 -3.65
CA ALA A 319 5.54 9.12 -3.77
C ALA A 319 4.79 8.38 -4.89
N GLY A 320 5.51 7.72 -5.81
CA GLY A 320 4.95 7.24 -7.07
C GLY A 320 4.78 8.39 -8.06
N ASP A 321 4.15 8.14 -9.20
CA ASP A 321 3.84 9.15 -10.21
C ASP A 321 2.53 9.88 -9.86
N VAL A 322 2.58 10.73 -8.84
CA VAL A 322 1.37 11.42 -8.32
C VAL A 322 0.76 12.40 -9.32
N ASN A 323 1.52 12.74 -10.37
CA ASN A 323 1.13 13.69 -11.40
C ASN A 323 0.94 13.05 -12.80
N GLY A 324 1.15 11.75 -12.94
CA GLY A 324 0.93 10.98 -14.16
C GLY A 324 1.79 11.41 -15.35
N ASP A 325 3.00 11.92 -15.12
CA ASP A 325 3.93 12.32 -16.17
C ASP A 325 4.98 11.25 -16.55
N GLY A 326 4.92 10.11 -15.88
CA GLY A 326 5.73 8.92 -16.10
C GLY A 326 7.09 8.94 -15.40
N PHE A 327 7.27 9.82 -14.41
CA PHE A 327 8.43 9.84 -13.53
C PHE A 327 7.96 9.63 -12.09
N ASP A 328 8.70 8.86 -11.31
CA ASP A 328 8.41 8.75 -9.89
C ASP A 328 8.70 10.08 -9.18
N ASP A 329 7.82 10.43 -8.25
CA ASP A 329 7.95 11.62 -7.41
C ASP A 329 8.46 11.21 -6.01
N VAL A 330 8.97 12.17 -5.22
CA VAL A 330 9.42 11.87 -3.85
C VAL A 330 8.66 12.68 -2.81
N ILE A 331 8.41 12.09 -1.65
CA ILE A 331 7.82 12.76 -0.49
C ILE A 331 8.77 12.79 0.71
N VAL A 332 8.86 13.96 1.36
CA VAL A 332 9.72 14.19 2.52
C VAL A 332 8.97 14.91 3.64
N GLY A 333 9.04 14.36 4.84
CA GLY A 333 8.41 14.89 6.05
C GLY A 333 9.28 15.89 6.82
N ALA A 334 8.64 16.91 7.39
CA ALA A 334 9.19 17.92 8.30
C ALA A 334 8.18 18.18 9.44
N SER A 335 8.13 17.27 10.42
CA SER A 335 7.05 17.24 11.43
C SER A 335 6.95 18.47 12.33
N ASP A 336 8.06 19.20 12.49
CA ASP A 336 8.13 20.37 13.38
C ASP A 336 8.01 21.71 12.63
N ALA A 337 7.73 21.69 11.32
CA ALA A 337 7.40 22.90 10.60
C ALA A 337 6.13 23.57 11.20
N ASP A 338 6.05 24.89 11.07
CA ASP A 338 5.02 25.71 11.73
C ASP A 338 3.98 26.36 10.78
N PRO A 339 3.48 25.72 9.70
CA PRO A 339 2.60 26.40 8.74
C PRO A 339 1.28 26.89 9.37
N ASN A 340 0.73 26.13 10.32
CA ASN A 340 -0.55 26.39 10.98
C ASN A 340 -0.44 26.47 12.51
N GLY A 341 0.75 26.83 13.01
CA GLY A 341 1.10 26.94 14.43
C GLY A 341 2.22 25.98 14.82
N ASP A 342 2.73 26.13 16.05
CA ASP A 342 3.86 25.38 16.59
C ASP A 342 3.76 23.86 16.28
N SER A 343 4.75 23.27 15.63
CA SER A 343 4.84 21.85 15.26
C SER A 343 3.55 21.31 14.62
N SER A 344 2.91 22.10 13.76
CA SER A 344 1.78 21.61 12.96
C SER A 344 2.23 20.63 11.87
N GLY A 345 3.48 20.78 11.44
CA GLY A 345 4.17 19.91 10.52
C GLY A 345 3.85 20.18 9.06
N SER A 346 4.80 19.84 8.20
CA SER A 346 4.67 19.89 6.75
C SER A 346 5.25 18.63 6.11
N SER A 347 4.79 18.34 4.90
CA SER A 347 5.45 17.39 4.00
C SER A 347 5.64 18.03 2.63
N TYR A 348 6.62 17.57 1.88
CA TYR A 348 7.00 18.15 0.59
C TYR A 348 7.03 17.06 -0.45
N VAL A 349 6.30 17.26 -1.53
CA VAL A 349 6.34 16.40 -2.71
C VAL A 349 7.15 17.11 -3.77
N VAL A 350 8.14 16.44 -4.34
CA VAL A 350 9.01 16.98 -5.40
C VAL A 350 8.83 16.12 -6.63
N PHE A 351 8.48 16.74 -7.75
CA PHE A 351 8.22 15.99 -8.97
C PHE A 351 9.49 15.53 -9.67
N GLY A 352 9.45 14.28 -10.15
CA GLY A 352 10.43 13.68 -11.04
C GLY A 352 10.49 14.40 -12.39
N LYS A 353 11.57 14.14 -13.14
CA LYS A 353 11.76 14.63 -14.50
C LYS A 353 12.99 14.03 -15.15
N ALA A 354 12.95 13.93 -16.47
CA ALA A 354 14.05 13.40 -17.29
C ALA A 354 15.45 14.04 -17.08
N SER A 355 15.53 15.34 -16.75
CA SER A 355 16.82 16.03 -16.61
C SER A 355 16.70 17.44 -16.02
N GLY A 356 17.85 18.05 -15.73
CA GLY A 356 17.94 19.44 -15.30
C GLY A 356 17.69 19.62 -13.81
N PHE A 357 18.03 18.62 -13.01
CA PHE A 357 18.17 18.78 -11.57
C PHE A 357 19.36 19.69 -11.26
N SER A 358 19.16 20.58 -10.29
CA SER A 358 20.26 21.31 -9.66
C SER A 358 20.89 20.40 -8.62
N ALA A 359 22.14 20.67 -8.22
CA ALA A 359 22.78 19.97 -7.10
C ALA A 359 21.99 20.12 -5.79
N ASP A 360 21.36 21.28 -5.62
CA ASP A 360 20.54 21.64 -4.47
C ASP A 360 19.18 22.21 -4.92
N MET A 361 18.13 21.87 -4.17
CA MET A 361 16.78 22.40 -4.33
C MET A 361 16.29 22.97 -2.99
N ASP A 362 15.90 24.25 -3.02
CA ASP A 362 15.20 24.92 -1.94
C ASP A 362 13.70 24.61 -2.02
N LEU A 363 13.17 23.91 -1.02
CA LEU A 363 11.77 23.47 -1.01
C LEU A 363 10.76 24.62 -0.95
N SER A 364 11.18 25.82 -0.55
CA SER A 364 10.32 27.01 -0.62
C SER A 364 10.03 27.48 -2.06
N SER A 365 10.71 26.88 -3.04
CA SER A 365 10.53 27.17 -4.47
C SER A 365 9.48 26.29 -5.17
N LEU A 366 8.83 25.37 -4.45
CA LEU A 366 7.75 24.55 -4.98
C LEU A 366 6.54 25.42 -5.37
N ASP A 367 5.99 25.20 -6.56
CA ASP A 367 4.95 26.07 -7.13
C ASP A 367 3.72 25.34 -7.71
N GLY A 368 3.68 24.02 -7.56
CA GLY A 368 2.65 23.14 -8.11
C GLY A 368 2.99 22.56 -9.50
N ASN A 369 4.05 23.04 -10.17
CA ASN A 369 4.55 22.45 -11.43
C ASN A 369 5.84 21.64 -11.25
N ASN A 370 6.49 21.76 -10.09
CA ASN A 370 7.74 21.06 -9.73
C ASN A 370 7.60 20.33 -8.39
N GLY A 371 6.36 20.11 -7.95
CA GLY A 371 6.01 19.64 -6.62
C GLY A 371 5.19 20.66 -5.82
N PHE A 372 4.84 20.29 -4.60
CA PHE A 372 4.01 21.07 -3.70
C PHE A 372 4.26 20.73 -2.23
N ARG A 373 3.80 21.61 -1.34
CA ARG A 373 3.86 21.41 0.12
C ARG A 373 2.48 21.02 0.67
N LEU A 374 2.46 20.05 1.58
CA LEU A 374 1.32 19.66 2.39
C LEU A 374 1.46 20.30 3.77
N ASP A 375 0.49 21.12 4.18
CA ASP A 375 0.51 21.82 5.48
C ASP A 375 -0.41 21.12 6.49
N GLY A 376 0.16 20.76 7.64
CA GLY A 376 -0.55 20.12 8.75
C GLY A 376 -1.68 20.96 9.31
N MET A 377 -2.71 20.30 9.86
CA MET A 377 -3.99 20.94 10.18
C MET A 377 -3.94 21.89 11.39
N ALA A 378 -3.30 21.48 12.49
CA ALA A 378 -3.27 22.25 13.73
C ALA A 378 -1.93 22.14 14.46
N ALA A 379 -1.67 23.10 15.35
CA ALA A 379 -0.47 23.11 16.19
C ALA A 379 -0.33 21.82 17.02
N TYR A 380 0.90 21.30 17.05
CA TYR A 380 1.34 20.08 17.72
C TYR A 380 0.77 18.78 17.15
N ASP A 381 0.20 18.80 15.93
CA ASP A 381 -0.24 17.58 15.26
C ASP A 381 0.94 16.74 14.74
N GLU A 382 2.13 17.36 14.54
CA GLU A 382 3.33 16.74 13.98
C GLU A 382 3.09 16.03 12.63
N SER A 383 2.35 16.68 11.72
CA SER A 383 2.10 16.14 10.38
C SER A 383 3.40 16.00 9.58
N GLY A 384 3.57 14.87 8.89
CA GLY A 384 4.84 14.56 8.22
C GLY A 384 5.83 13.83 9.11
N GLY A 385 5.41 13.38 10.30
CA GLY A 385 6.17 12.45 11.14
C GLY A 385 6.44 11.10 10.47
N SER A 386 5.55 10.69 9.58
CA SER A 386 5.69 9.54 8.69
C SER A 386 4.99 9.86 7.36
N VAL A 387 5.64 9.56 6.24
CA VAL A 387 5.12 9.77 4.88
C VAL A 387 5.35 8.53 4.02
N SER A 388 4.45 8.27 3.08
CA SER A 388 4.58 7.20 2.09
C SER A 388 3.72 7.51 0.87
N SER A 389 4.04 6.91 -0.28
CA SER A 389 3.02 6.62 -1.29
C SER A 389 1.92 5.77 -0.66
N ALA A 390 0.69 6.02 -1.08
CA ALA A 390 -0.48 5.22 -0.78
C ALA A 390 -0.79 4.21 -1.90
N GLY A 391 -0.11 4.30 -3.06
CA GLY A 391 -0.57 3.66 -4.29
C GLY A 391 -1.80 4.37 -4.85
N ASP A 392 -2.47 3.78 -5.84
CA ASP A 392 -3.70 4.30 -6.43
C ASP A 392 -4.92 3.76 -5.66
N VAL A 393 -5.19 4.35 -4.49
CA VAL A 393 -6.22 3.83 -3.56
C VAL A 393 -7.64 4.06 -4.06
N ASN A 394 -7.81 4.88 -5.08
CA ASN A 394 -9.11 5.22 -5.68
C ASN A 394 -9.25 4.75 -7.15
N SER A 395 -8.24 4.10 -7.70
CA SER A 395 -8.14 3.61 -9.08
C SER A 395 -8.40 4.69 -10.14
N ASP A 396 -7.94 5.92 -9.92
CA ASP A 396 -8.07 7.02 -10.87
C ASP A 396 -6.88 7.14 -11.84
N GLY A 397 -5.88 6.29 -11.66
CA GLY A 397 -4.69 6.15 -12.49
C GLY A 397 -3.53 7.05 -12.06
N PHE A 398 -3.58 7.65 -10.87
CA PHE A 398 -2.49 8.42 -10.28
C PHE A 398 -2.14 7.86 -8.91
N ASP A 399 -0.85 7.85 -8.58
CA ASP A 399 -0.45 7.45 -7.23
C ASP A 399 -0.90 8.49 -6.21
N ASP A 400 -1.38 8.02 -5.06
CA ASP A 400 -1.83 8.83 -3.94
C ASP A 400 -0.76 8.89 -2.84
N LEU A 401 -0.98 9.77 -1.87
CA LEU A 401 -0.05 10.01 -0.77
C LEU A 401 -0.72 9.75 0.57
N ILE A 402 0.02 9.21 1.54
CA ILE A 402 -0.41 9.14 2.94
C ILE A 402 0.59 9.84 3.88
N VAL A 403 0.06 10.68 4.77
CA VAL A 403 0.83 11.49 5.74
C VAL A 403 0.31 11.25 7.16
N GLY A 404 1.19 10.78 8.04
CA GLY A 404 0.92 10.60 9.46
C GLY A 404 1.03 11.90 10.27
N ALA A 405 0.12 12.08 11.22
CA ALA A 405 0.08 13.16 12.21
C ALA A 405 -0.22 12.56 13.59
N SER A 406 0.77 11.85 14.14
CA SER A 406 0.58 10.95 15.30
C SER A 406 0.13 11.67 16.57
N LEU A 407 0.43 12.96 16.71
CA LEU A 407 0.04 13.76 17.87
C LEU A 407 -1.27 14.54 17.67
N ALA A 408 -1.93 14.36 16.52
CA ALA A 408 -3.17 15.03 16.23
C ALA A 408 -4.22 14.75 17.31
N SER A 409 -4.91 15.82 17.72
CA SER A 409 -5.98 15.76 18.71
C SER A 409 -7.31 16.08 18.04
N ASN A 410 -8.09 15.03 17.78
CA ASN A 410 -9.36 15.12 17.05
C ASN A 410 -10.56 14.85 17.97
N ALA A 411 -11.70 14.48 17.40
CA ALA A 411 -12.92 14.21 18.15
C ALA A 411 -12.79 13.02 19.12
N ASN A 412 -11.85 12.12 18.88
CA ASN A 412 -11.62 10.89 19.65
C ASN A 412 -10.67 11.11 20.85
N GLY A 413 -10.11 12.31 20.98
CA GLY A 413 -9.42 12.80 22.17
C GLY A 413 -8.01 13.30 21.89
N ASN A 414 -7.27 13.61 22.95
CA ASN A 414 -5.91 14.13 22.81
C ASN A 414 -4.96 13.02 22.37
N PHE A 415 -4.14 13.32 21.35
CA PHE A 415 -3.15 12.39 20.81
C PHE A 415 -3.77 11.04 20.40
N SER A 416 -5.02 11.03 19.93
CA SER A 416 -5.57 9.85 19.24
C SER A 416 -4.84 9.61 17.92
N GLY A 417 -4.29 10.69 17.34
CA GLY A 417 -3.55 10.65 16.09
C GLY A 417 -4.48 10.64 14.89
N SER A 418 -3.95 11.07 13.76
CA SER A 418 -4.64 11.07 12.48
C SER A 418 -3.66 10.75 11.36
N SER A 419 -4.19 10.36 10.20
CA SER A 419 -3.45 10.28 8.94
C SER A 419 -4.27 10.91 7.84
N TYR A 420 -3.61 11.40 6.80
CA TYR A 420 -4.25 12.11 5.70
C TYR A 420 -3.85 11.44 4.40
N VAL A 421 -4.84 11.06 3.61
CA VAL A 421 -4.65 10.58 2.25
C VAL A 421 -4.92 11.74 1.31
N VAL A 422 -4.01 12.02 0.39
CA VAL A 422 -4.13 13.09 -0.60
C VAL A 422 -4.06 12.48 -1.99
N PHE A 423 -5.09 12.74 -2.80
CA PHE A 423 -5.18 12.12 -4.11
C PHE A 423 -4.23 12.74 -5.14
N GLY A 424 -3.61 11.88 -5.94
CA GLY A 424 -2.88 12.22 -7.15
C GLY A 424 -3.78 12.85 -8.21
N LYS A 425 -3.17 13.49 -9.21
CA LYS A 425 -3.85 14.02 -10.40
C LYS A 425 -2.87 14.59 -11.41
N ASN A 426 -3.27 14.59 -12.67
CA ASN A 426 -2.45 15.12 -13.76
C ASN A 426 -1.94 16.57 -13.57
N THR A 427 -2.83 17.51 -13.25
CA THR A 427 -2.45 18.93 -13.15
C THR A 427 -3.27 19.69 -12.10
N GLY A 428 -2.80 20.90 -11.78
CA GLY A 428 -3.56 21.82 -10.92
C GLY A 428 -3.31 21.60 -9.43
N PHE A 429 -2.14 21.06 -9.07
CA PHE A 429 -1.62 21.21 -7.72
C PHE A 429 -1.36 22.71 -7.45
N GLY A 430 -1.75 23.17 -6.27
CA GLY A 430 -1.26 24.44 -5.77
C GLY A 430 0.15 24.26 -5.21
N ALA A 431 0.92 25.33 -5.09
CA ALA A 431 2.19 25.33 -4.36
C ALA A 431 2.04 24.77 -2.92
N THR A 432 0.85 24.95 -2.33
CA THR A 432 0.52 24.49 -0.99
C THR A 432 -0.88 23.90 -0.97
N ILE A 433 -1.02 22.74 -0.32
CA ILE A 433 -2.29 22.11 0.02
C ILE A 433 -2.36 22.03 1.54
N ASP A 434 -3.35 22.68 2.12
CA ASP A 434 -3.63 22.61 3.55
C ASP A 434 -4.53 21.40 3.80
N LEU A 435 -4.05 20.45 4.61
CA LEU A 435 -4.72 19.17 4.89
C LEU A 435 -6.10 19.34 5.55
N SER A 436 -6.38 20.50 6.16
CA SER A 436 -7.70 20.82 6.68
C SER A 436 -8.76 21.09 5.60
N ASN A 437 -8.33 21.28 4.35
CA ASN A 437 -9.18 21.62 3.21
C ASN A 437 -9.42 20.46 2.24
N LEU A 438 -8.95 19.25 2.56
CA LEU A 438 -9.27 18.06 1.77
C LEU A 438 -10.79 17.87 1.68
N ASP A 439 -11.25 17.40 0.53
CA ASP A 439 -12.63 16.98 0.28
C ASP A 439 -12.64 15.68 -0.53
N SER A 440 -13.84 15.13 -0.80
CA SER A 440 -13.99 13.83 -1.46
C SER A 440 -13.31 13.71 -2.84
N ASN A 441 -12.84 14.79 -3.46
CA ASN A 441 -12.10 14.75 -4.72
C ASN A 441 -10.59 15.01 -4.57
N SER A 442 -10.11 15.27 -3.36
CA SER A 442 -8.71 15.58 -3.10
C SER A 442 -8.09 14.75 -1.98
N GLY A 443 -8.90 13.98 -1.26
CA GLY A 443 -8.43 13.05 -0.25
C GLY A 443 -9.38 12.91 0.94
N PHE A 444 -8.88 12.30 2.00
CA PHE A 444 -9.63 12.09 3.23
C PHE A 444 -8.71 12.00 4.45
N ARG A 445 -9.32 12.06 5.64
CA ARG A 445 -8.62 11.91 6.92
C ARG A 445 -9.03 10.62 7.61
N LEU A 446 -8.04 9.90 8.13
CA LEU A 446 -8.19 8.76 9.03
C LEU A 446 -8.02 9.24 10.48
N ASP A 447 -9.02 9.03 11.33
CA ASP A 447 -8.97 9.39 12.75
C ASP A 447 -8.71 8.15 13.63
N GLY A 448 -7.67 8.23 14.48
CA GLY A 448 -7.36 7.19 15.46
C GLY A 448 -8.49 6.94 16.46
N GLU A 449 -8.55 5.72 17.02
CA GLU A 449 -9.69 5.24 17.80
C GLU A 449 -9.84 5.91 19.17
N VAL A 450 -8.76 5.97 19.95
CA VAL A 450 -8.78 6.41 21.35
C VAL A 450 -7.66 7.39 21.65
N ALA A 451 -7.90 8.29 22.60
CA ALA A 451 -6.92 9.24 23.10
C ALA A 451 -5.63 8.55 23.58
N GLY A 452 -4.49 8.91 23.01
CA GLY A 452 -3.16 8.44 23.40
C GLY A 452 -2.61 7.29 22.56
N ASP A 453 -3.38 6.76 21.60
CA ASP A 453 -2.99 5.62 20.75
C ASP A 453 -1.89 5.98 19.75
N LEU A 454 -1.75 7.27 19.42
CA LEU A 454 -0.79 7.80 18.44
C LEU A 454 -0.95 7.20 17.04
N SER A 455 -2.19 7.06 16.55
CA SER A 455 -2.44 6.60 15.17
C SER A 455 -1.75 7.49 14.14
N GLY A 456 -1.12 6.89 13.13
CA GLY A 456 -0.28 7.61 12.18
C GLY A 456 1.16 7.80 12.66
N THR A 457 1.61 7.00 13.64
CA THR A 457 3.03 6.90 14.03
C THR A 457 3.87 6.40 12.84
N SER A 458 3.32 5.47 12.06
CA SER A 458 3.87 4.95 10.81
C SER A 458 2.73 4.77 9.83
N VAL A 459 2.94 5.13 8.56
CA VAL A 459 1.97 4.95 7.47
C VAL A 459 2.67 4.34 6.26
N SER A 460 1.94 3.54 5.49
CA SER A 460 2.41 2.99 4.22
C SER A 460 1.21 2.57 3.36
N SER A 461 1.43 2.39 2.05
CA SER A 461 0.56 1.52 1.27
C SER A 461 0.63 0.10 1.85
N ALA A 462 -0.46 -0.63 1.77
CA ALA A 462 -0.53 -2.05 2.06
C ALA A 462 -0.51 -2.90 0.79
N GLY A 463 -0.49 -2.29 -0.42
CA GLY A 463 -0.78 -2.99 -1.67
C GLY A 463 -2.24 -3.43 -1.75
N ASP A 464 -2.59 -4.29 -2.70
CA ASP A 464 -3.95 -4.84 -2.84
C ASP A 464 -4.09 -6.12 -1.98
N VAL A 465 -4.37 -5.96 -0.68
CA VAL A 465 -4.38 -7.10 0.26
C VAL A 465 -5.64 -7.94 0.14
N ASN A 466 -6.68 -7.41 -0.52
CA ASN A 466 -7.96 -8.09 -0.71
C ASN A 466 -8.24 -8.48 -2.17
N GLY A 467 -7.36 -8.13 -3.12
CA GLY A 467 -7.46 -8.46 -4.54
C GLY A 467 -8.64 -7.79 -5.25
N ASP A 468 -9.10 -6.64 -4.76
CA ASP A 468 -10.22 -5.91 -5.37
C ASP A 468 -9.78 -4.96 -6.50
N GLY A 469 -8.46 -4.78 -6.68
CA GLY A 469 -7.84 -3.95 -7.69
C GLY A 469 -7.59 -2.50 -7.25
N PHE A 470 -7.81 -2.18 -5.98
CA PHE A 470 -7.41 -0.91 -5.37
C PHE A 470 -6.23 -1.13 -4.43
N ASP A 471 -5.31 -0.16 -4.37
CA ASP A 471 -4.30 -0.20 -3.33
C ASP A 471 -4.93 0.09 -1.96
N ASP A 472 -4.50 -0.65 -0.95
CA ASP A 472 -4.92 -0.51 0.43
C ASP A 472 -3.90 0.29 1.25
N LEU A 473 -4.29 0.64 2.47
CA LEU A 473 -3.47 1.46 3.37
C LEU A 473 -3.18 0.72 4.67
N ILE A 474 -1.99 0.90 5.24
CA ILE A 474 -1.70 0.49 6.62
C ILE A 474 -1.26 1.65 7.50
N VAL A 475 -1.88 1.76 8.68
CA VAL A 475 -1.62 2.82 9.67
C VAL A 475 -1.27 2.23 11.03
N GLY A 476 -0.11 2.58 11.57
CA GLY A 476 0.36 2.15 12.88
C GLY A 476 -0.07 3.07 14.02
N ALA A 477 -0.54 2.47 15.12
CA ALA A 477 -0.88 3.12 16.39
C ALA A 477 -0.11 2.43 17.53
N SER A 478 1.18 2.74 17.63
CA SER A 478 2.16 2.08 18.51
C SER A 478 1.81 2.09 20.00
N ARG A 479 0.90 2.97 20.43
CA ARG A 479 0.48 3.12 21.83
C ARG A 479 -0.95 2.69 22.12
N ALA A 480 -1.64 2.11 21.15
CA ALA A 480 -2.92 1.47 21.42
C ALA A 480 -2.76 0.35 22.47
N ASP A 481 -3.83 0.07 23.21
CA ASP A 481 -3.81 -0.84 24.35
C ASP A 481 -4.71 -2.09 24.19
N PRO A 482 -4.82 -2.76 23.02
CA PRO A 482 -5.77 -3.87 22.83
C PRO A 482 -5.50 -5.04 23.80
N ASN A 483 -4.22 -5.34 24.06
CA ASN A 483 -3.76 -6.45 24.90
C ASN A 483 -2.85 -5.98 26.05
N GLY A 484 -3.15 -4.78 26.58
CA GLY A 484 -2.42 -4.14 27.68
C GLY A 484 -1.64 -2.91 27.24
N ASN A 485 -1.12 -2.16 28.21
CA ASN A 485 -0.51 -0.85 27.97
C ASN A 485 0.60 -0.92 26.92
N TYR A 486 0.48 -0.13 25.86
CA TYR A 486 1.39 -0.01 24.72
C TYR A 486 1.65 -1.35 24.03
N SER A 487 0.62 -2.20 23.94
CA SER A 487 0.68 -3.40 23.10
C SER A 487 0.68 -3.05 21.62
N GLY A 488 0.07 -1.93 21.27
CA GLY A 488 0.02 -1.36 19.94
C GLY A 488 -1.03 -2.03 19.04
N SER A 489 -1.47 -1.30 18.03
CA SER A 489 -2.36 -1.79 16.97
C SER A 489 -1.89 -1.25 15.62
N SER A 490 -2.26 -1.93 14.55
CA SER A 490 -2.20 -1.39 13.19
C SER A 490 -3.56 -1.55 12.51
N TYR A 491 -3.84 -0.74 11.50
CA TYR A 491 -5.12 -0.71 10.82
C TYR A 491 -4.88 -0.80 9.33
N VAL A 492 -5.46 -1.80 8.68
CA VAL A 492 -5.53 -1.90 7.23
C VAL A 492 -6.85 -1.30 6.77
N VAL A 493 -6.84 -0.35 5.86
CA VAL A 493 -8.04 0.31 5.32
C VAL A 493 -8.12 0.01 3.84
N PHE A 494 -9.25 -0.55 3.39
CA PHE A 494 -9.38 -0.94 2.00
C PHE A 494 -9.60 0.24 1.05
N GLY A 495 -8.88 0.20 -0.06
CA GLY A 495 -9.03 1.02 -1.24
C GLY A 495 -10.47 0.97 -1.78
N ARG A 496 -10.88 2.01 -2.53
CA ARG A 496 -12.18 2.06 -3.24
C ARG A 496 -12.28 3.30 -4.11
N SER A 497 -13.12 3.24 -5.12
CA SER A 497 -13.40 4.37 -6.03
C SER A 497 -14.05 5.59 -5.38
N ASP A 498 -14.73 5.42 -4.22
CA ASP A 498 -15.34 6.53 -3.49
C ASP A 498 -15.23 6.39 -1.96
N PHE A 499 -14.32 7.16 -1.37
CA PHE A 499 -14.20 7.31 0.09
C PHE A 499 -15.19 8.33 0.65
N GLY A 500 -15.85 9.11 -0.21
CA GLY A 500 -16.78 10.17 0.08
C GLY A 500 -18.14 9.69 0.57
N GLY A 501 -18.19 8.64 1.38
CA GLY A 501 -19.42 8.16 2.02
C GLY A 501 -20.58 8.07 1.03
N GLY A 502 -20.35 7.41 -0.11
CA GLY A 502 -21.43 6.90 -0.97
C GLY A 502 -22.52 6.33 -0.08
N ASN A 503 -23.78 6.55 -0.43
CA ASN A 503 -24.87 6.19 0.47
C ASN A 503 -24.92 4.65 0.59
N VAL A 504 -24.25 4.12 1.61
CA VAL A 504 -24.20 2.69 1.91
C VAL A 504 -25.61 2.26 2.30
N ILE A 505 -26.16 1.35 1.51
CA ILE A 505 -27.45 0.73 1.72
C ILE A 505 -27.18 -0.68 2.18
N GLN A 506 -27.08 -0.82 3.50
CA GLN A 506 -26.77 -2.09 4.15
C GLN A 506 -28.05 -2.92 4.39
N GLY A 507 -27.99 -4.19 4.00
CA GLY A 507 -28.97 -5.22 4.31
C GLY A 507 -28.69 -5.93 5.63
N THR A 508 -29.32 -7.08 5.81
CA THR A 508 -29.21 -7.94 6.98
C THR A 508 -28.89 -9.36 6.52
N PRO A 509 -28.51 -10.30 7.42
CA PRO A 509 -28.29 -11.70 7.05
C PRO A 509 -29.54 -12.50 6.62
N GLY A 510 -30.58 -11.87 6.07
CA GLY A 510 -31.66 -12.59 5.41
C GLY A 510 -32.35 -11.73 4.36
N ASP A 511 -33.14 -12.37 3.49
CA ASP A 511 -33.73 -11.78 2.28
C ASP A 511 -34.28 -10.33 2.43
N ASP A 512 -33.53 -9.35 1.91
CA ASP A 512 -33.85 -7.92 1.92
C ASP A 512 -34.22 -7.36 0.54
N ILE A 513 -34.81 -6.16 0.56
CA ILE A 513 -35.10 -5.37 -0.64
C ILE A 513 -34.46 -4.00 -0.49
N LEU A 514 -33.28 -3.85 -1.09
CA LEU A 514 -32.44 -2.67 -1.02
C LEU A 514 -32.72 -1.76 -2.22
N LYS A 515 -32.78 -0.44 -1.97
CA LYS A 515 -33.21 0.55 -2.96
C LYS A 515 -32.31 1.76 -2.98
N GLY A 516 -31.61 1.89 -4.10
CA GLY A 516 -30.74 3.01 -4.40
C GLY A 516 -31.47 4.31 -4.67
N THR A 517 -30.64 5.30 -4.93
CA THR A 517 -30.89 6.65 -5.35
C THR A 517 -30.34 6.84 -6.76
N SER A 518 -30.38 8.09 -7.25
CA SER A 518 -29.82 8.44 -8.55
C SER A 518 -28.37 8.97 -8.45
N ALA A 519 -27.75 8.82 -7.28
CA ALA A 519 -26.34 9.10 -7.02
C ALA A 519 -25.60 7.76 -6.92
N ALA A 520 -24.27 7.78 -6.85
CA ALA A 520 -23.53 6.56 -6.51
C ALA A 520 -23.95 6.06 -5.12
N ASP A 521 -24.45 4.83 -5.07
CA ASP A 521 -24.76 4.10 -3.85
C ASP A 521 -23.90 2.84 -3.76
N ILE A 522 -23.58 2.41 -2.54
CA ILE A 522 -22.93 1.13 -2.27
C ILE A 522 -23.99 0.21 -1.65
N PHE A 523 -24.26 -0.92 -2.27
CA PHE A 523 -25.19 -1.92 -1.73
C PHE A 523 -24.38 -3.04 -1.09
N GLU A 524 -24.51 -3.19 0.22
CA GLU A 524 -24.00 -4.34 0.98
C GLU A 524 -25.20 -5.19 1.35
N ALA A 525 -25.44 -6.29 0.63
CA ALA A 525 -26.66 -7.08 0.82
C ALA A 525 -26.69 -7.85 2.15
N GLY A 526 -25.53 -8.35 2.62
CA GLY A 526 -25.47 -9.38 3.65
C GLY A 526 -25.86 -10.77 3.11
N ASP A 527 -25.76 -11.82 3.94
CA ASP A 527 -26.31 -13.14 3.59
C ASP A 527 -27.83 -13.06 3.28
N GLY A 528 -28.33 -13.84 2.33
CA GLY A 528 -29.77 -13.84 2.02
C GLY A 528 -30.04 -14.03 0.54
N ASN A 529 -31.32 -14.03 0.15
CA ASN A 529 -31.68 -13.89 -1.26
C ASN A 529 -32.22 -12.47 -1.46
N ASP A 530 -31.33 -11.57 -1.83
CA ASP A 530 -31.53 -10.14 -1.75
C ASP A 530 -31.99 -9.56 -3.08
N THR A 531 -32.68 -8.42 -3.00
CA THR A 531 -33.12 -7.68 -4.17
C THR A 531 -32.56 -6.27 -4.11
N MET A 532 -31.52 -6.01 -4.90
CA MET A 532 -30.87 -4.71 -5.03
C MET A 532 -31.40 -3.96 -6.25
N LEU A 533 -31.94 -2.76 -6.01
CA LEU A 533 -32.57 -1.94 -7.04
C LEU A 533 -31.82 -0.62 -7.22
N GLY A 534 -30.88 -0.60 -8.17
CA GLY A 534 -30.20 0.61 -8.62
C GLY A 534 -31.17 1.62 -9.25
N ARG A 535 -30.89 2.92 -9.07
CA ARG A 535 -31.65 4.00 -9.73
C ARG A 535 -30.77 4.96 -10.53
N GLY A 536 -29.57 4.51 -10.88
CA GLY A 536 -28.60 5.15 -11.77
C GLY A 536 -27.55 5.87 -10.95
N GLY A 537 -26.40 6.16 -11.55
CA GLY A 537 -25.20 6.53 -10.78
C GLY A 537 -24.13 5.45 -10.94
N ALA A 538 -22.92 5.75 -10.46
CA ALA A 538 -21.83 4.78 -10.36
C ALA A 538 -22.07 3.91 -9.11
N ASP A 539 -23.08 3.06 -9.19
CA ASP A 539 -23.50 2.18 -8.10
C ASP A 539 -22.54 0.98 -7.96
N GLU A 540 -22.23 0.59 -6.74
CA GLU A 540 -21.52 -0.65 -6.40
C GLU A 540 -22.51 -1.64 -5.76
N PHE A 541 -22.51 -2.89 -6.22
CA PHE A 541 -23.39 -3.93 -5.71
C PHE A 541 -22.59 -5.12 -5.18
N LEU A 542 -22.74 -5.43 -3.89
CA LEU A 542 -22.15 -6.57 -3.21
C LEU A 542 -23.28 -7.51 -2.74
N GLY A 543 -23.46 -8.63 -3.45
CA GLY A 543 -24.48 -9.65 -3.16
C GLY A 543 -24.18 -10.52 -1.94
N GLU A 544 -22.90 -10.75 -1.65
CA GLU A 544 -22.47 -11.65 -0.57
C GLU A 544 -23.05 -13.07 -0.75
N ALA A 545 -23.68 -13.68 0.26
CA ALA A 545 -24.07 -15.10 0.19
C ALA A 545 -25.58 -15.30 -0.02
N GLY A 546 -25.95 -15.80 -1.19
CA GLY A 546 -27.24 -16.43 -1.48
C GLY A 546 -27.64 -16.24 -2.94
N ASN A 547 -28.94 -16.12 -3.25
CA ASN A 547 -29.36 -15.99 -4.66
C ASN A 547 -30.00 -14.63 -4.88
N ASP A 548 -29.20 -13.71 -5.39
CA ASP A 548 -29.48 -12.29 -5.40
C ASP A 548 -30.00 -11.81 -6.74
N TYR A 549 -30.77 -10.72 -6.67
CA TYR A 549 -31.36 -10.06 -7.80
C TYR A 549 -30.92 -8.60 -7.85
N ILE A 550 -30.00 -8.31 -8.77
CA ILE A 550 -29.41 -6.99 -8.97
C ILE A 550 -30.04 -6.35 -10.19
N ARG A 551 -30.67 -5.18 -10.04
CA ARG A 551 -31.31 -4.47 -11.15
C ARG A 551 -30.66 -3.12 -11.40
N VAL A 552 -29.98 -2.99 -12.52
CA VAL A 552 -29.33 -1.75 -12.97
C VAL A 552 -30.17 -1.03 -14.03
N PRO A 553 -30.45 0.27 -13.90
CA PRO A 553 -31.26 1.01 -14.88
C PRO A 553 -30.46 1.50 -16.09
N ASP A 554 -29.13 1.55 -15.98
CA ASP A 554 -28.17 1.92 -17.01
C ASP A 554 -26.88 1.12 -16.83
N LEU A 555 -25.85 1.41 -17.63
CA LEU A 555 -24.56 0.71 -17.62
C LEU A 555 -23.43 1.58 -17.02
N ASN A 556 -23.76 2.62 -16.26
CA ASN A 556 -22.78 3.49 -15.61
C ASN A 556 -22.44 3.04 -14.18
N PHE A 557 -22.92 1.87 -13.74
CA PHE A 557 -22.57 1.31 -12.44
C PHE A 557 -21.05 1.11 -12.33
N GLU A 558 -20.55 1.17 -11.10
CA GLU A 558 -19.13 1.00 -10.83
C GLU A 558 -18.75 -0.48 -10.88
N SER A 559 -19.43 -1.30 -10.08
CA SER A 559 -19.21 -2.74 -9.99
C SER A 559 -20.51 -3.49 -9.68
N VAL A 560 -20.57 -4.76 -10.09
CA VAL A 560 -21.61 -5.73 -9.77
C VAL A 560 -20.94 -7.04 -9.39
N ASP A 561 -21.06 -7.41 -8.13
CA ASP A 561 -20.64 -8.70 -7.59
C ASP A 561 -21.87 -9.42 -7.03
N GLY A 562 -22.20 -10.58 -7.60
CA GLY A 562 -23.30 -11.41 -7.11
C GLY A 562 -22.93 -12.26 -5.90
N GLY A 563 -21.64 -12.52 -5.67
CA GLY A 563 -21.16 -13.35 -4.58
C GLY A 563 -21.53 -14.84 -4.69
N ILE A 564 -21.72 -15.50 -3.55
CA ILE A 564 -21.94 -16.94 -3.48
C ILE A 564 -23.41 -17.29 -3.72
N GLY A 565 -23.76 -17.72 -4.92
CA GLY A 565 -24.93 -18.56 -5.16
C GLY A 565 -25.39 -18.64 -6.61
N ASN A 566 -26.61 -18.19 -6.91
CA ASN A 566 -27.12 -18.15 -8.28
C ASN A 566 -27.77 -16.80 -8.53
N ASP A 567 -26.99 -15.91 -9.10
CA ASP A 567 -27.25 -14.48 -9.04
C ASP A 567 -27.70 -13.93 -10.38
N VAL A 568 -28.51 -12.88 -10.30
CA VAL A 568 -29.25 -12.34 -11.44
C VAL A 568 -28.91 -10.88 -11.64
N LEU A 569 -28.21 -10.56 -12.73
CA LEU A 569 -28.08 -9.19 -13.23
C LEU A 569 -29.21 -8.87 -14.21
N ALA A 570 -30.10 -7.95 -13.83
CA ALA A 570 -31.24 -7.53 -14.62
C ALA A 570 -31.06 -6.12 -15.19
N LEU A 571 -31.04 -6.01 -16.52
CA LEU A 571 -31.01 -4.75 -17.24
C LEU A 571 -32.40 -4.10 -17.22
N GLY A 572 -32.53 -3.05 -16.42
CA GLY A 572 -33.78 -2.34 -16.18
C GLY A 572 -34.05 -1.15 -17.10
N GLY A 573 -33.08 -0.77 -17.94
CA GLY A 573 -33.10 0.41 -18.81
C GLY A 573 -33.78 0.21 -20.17
N SER A 574 -33.55 1.13 -21.11
CA SER A 574 -34.00 1.05 -22.50
C SER A 574 -32.83 0.99 -23.45
N ASP A 575 -32.85 0.04 -24.38
CA ASP A 575 -31.89 -0.08 -25.48
C ASP A 575 -30.43 -0.14 -25.00
N LEU A 576 -30.20 -0.81 -23.86
CA LEU A 576 -28.87 -0.97 -23.27
C LEU A 576 -28.05 -1.97 -24.10
N ASN A 577 -26.79 -1.64 -24.32
CA ASN A 577 -25.84 -2.52 -25.03
C ASN A 577 -24.73 -2.92 -24.06
N LEU A 578 -24.96 -4.00 -23.31
CA LEU A 578 -23.98 -4.55 -22.40
C LEU A 578 -22.96 -5.37 -23.20
N ASN A 579 -21.72 -4.90 -23.23
CA ASN A 579 -20.60 -5.64 -23.81
C ASN A 579 -19.71 -6.16 -22.68
N LEU A 580 -19.74 -7.47 -22.42
CA LEU A 580 -18.97 -8.07 -21.32
C LEU A 580 -17.46 -7.92 -21.53
N THR A 581 -17.01 -7.87 -22.79
CA THR A 581 -15.59 -7.64 -23.10
C THR A 581 -15.13 -6.23 -22.71
N ASP A 582 -16.03 -5.24 -22.69
CA ASP A 582 -15.72 -3.87 -22.24
C ASP A 582 -15.93 -3.69 -20.72
N MET A 583 -16.48 -4.70 -20.05
CA MET A 583 -16.86 -4.68 -18.62
C MET A 583 -15.99 -5.64 -17.77
N SER A 584 -14.81 -5.99 -18.28
CA SER A 584 -13.86 -6.87 -17.57
C SER A 584 -13.55 -6.31 -16.17
N GLY A 585 -13.68 -7.14 -15.13
CA GLY A 585 -13.44 -6.76 -13.73
C GLY A 585 -14.62 -6.05 -13.03
N LYS A 586 -15.54 -5.44 -13.78
CA LYS A 586 -16.71 -4.73 -13.23
C LYS A 586 -17.93 -5.61 -12.96
N ILE A 587 -18.03 -6.78 -13.58
CA ILE A 587 -19.11 -7.74 -13.32
C ILE A 587 -18.48 -9.09 -12.99
N ARG A 588 -18.79 -9.63 -11.83
CA ARG A 588 -18.33 -10.95 -11.38
C ARG A 588 -19.45 -11.68 -10.63
N ASP A 589 -19.30 -13.00 -10.54
CA ASP A 589 -20.23 -13.92 -9.87
C ASP A 589 -21.70 -13.75 -10.27
N ILE A 590 -21.98 -13.82 -11.57
CA ILE A 590 -23.35 -13.76 -12.14
C ILE A 590 -23.64 -14.98 -13.03
N GLU A 591 -24.61 -15.81 -12.63
CA GLU A 591 -25.05 -16.97 -13.42
C GLU A 591 -26.18 -16.65 -14.39
N THR A 592 -26.91 -15.55 -14.18
CA THR A 592 -28.07 -15.18 -15.01
C THR A 592 -28.09 -13.70 -15.39
N ILE A 593 -28.17 -13.41 -16.69
CA ILE A 593 -28.44 -12.06 -17.20
C ILE A 593 -29.88 -11.98 -17.73
N ASN A 594 -30.65 -11.01 -17.22
CA ASN A 594 -32.01 -10.73 -17.66
C ASN A 594 -32.06 -9.44 -18.48
N LEU A 595 -32.43 -9.57 -19.77
CA LEU A 595 -32.58 -8.49 -20.73
C LEU A 595 -33.99 -7.87 -20.76
N PHE A 596 -34.88 -8.27 -19.83
CA PHE A 596 -36.30 -7.85 -19.75
C PHE A 596 -36.54 -6.36 -19.41
N GLY A 597 -35.60 -5.48 -19.72
CA GLY A 597 -35.76 -4.04 -19.61
C GLY A 597 -36.85 -3.50 -20.54
N THR A 598 -36.91 -2.18 -20.63
CA THR A 598 -37.65 -1.51 -21.69
C THR A 598 -36.82 -1.53 -22.99
N GLY A 599 -37.45 -1.33 -24.16
CA GLY A 599 -36.72 -1.31 -25.44
C GLY A 599 -36.08 -2.65 -25.83
N ASP A 600 -35.11 -2.59 -26.76
CA ASP A 600 -34.43 -3.76 -27.33
C ASP A 600 -32.99 -3.82 -26.79
N ASN A 601 -32.75 -4.61 -25.74
CA ASN A 601 -31.43 -4.68 -25.10
C ASN A 601 -30.51 -5.67 -25.85
N THR A 602 -29.21 -5.37 -25.87
CA THR A 602 -28.19 -6.21 -26.51
C THR A 602 -27.15 -6.65 -25.49
N LEU A 603 -26.79 -7.94 -25.55
CA LEU A 603 -25.65 -8.52 -24.83
C LEU A 603 -24.58 -8.96 -25.84
N THR A 604 -23.37 -8.44 -25.70
CA THR A 604 -22.19 -8.88 -26.46
C THR A 604 -21.26 -9.65 -25.53
N LEU A 605 -20.81 -10.83 -25.97
CA LEU A 605 -19.96 -11.71 -25.16
C LEU A 605 -19.02 -12.59 -25.99
N THR A 606 -18.00 -13.10 -25.33
CA THR A 606 -17.12 -14.18 -25.81
C THR A 606 -17.29 -15.46 -24.97
N ALA A 607 -16.65 -16.55 -25.40
CA ALA A 607 -16.62 -17.77 -24.58
C ALA A 607 -15.78 -17.60 -23.31
N ALA A 608 -14.74 -16.76 -23.34
CA ALA A 608 -13.94 -16.45 -22.16
C ALA A 608 -14.77 -15.67 -21.14
N ASP A 609 -15.58 -14.71 -21.61
CA ASP A 609 -16.48 -13.93 -20.75
C ASP A 609 -17.42 -14.85 -19.97
N VAL A 610 -17.96 -15.92 -20.60
CA VAL A 610 -18.85 -16.89 -19.92
C VAL A 610 -18.13 -17.70 -18.86
N LEU A 611 -16.85 -18.03 -19.07
CA LEU A 611 -16.05 -18.79 -18.10
C LEU A 611 -15.60 -17.93 -16.92
N ASN A 612 -15.43 -16.63 -17.13
CA ASN A 612 -14.92 -15.70 -16.12
C ASN A 612 -16.05 -14.97 -15.37
N LEU A 613 -17.31 -15.13 -15.78
CA LEU A 613 -18.43 -14.41 -15.16
C LEU A 613 -18.88 -15.03 -13.84
N SER A 614 -18.58 -16.30 -13.60
CA SER A 614 -18.95 -17.04 -12.39
C SER A 614 -17.97 -18.16 -12.14
N ASP A 615 -17.45 -18.25 -10.92
CA ASP A 615 -16.56 -19.33 -10.50
C ASP A 615 -17.32 -20.61 -10.11
N THR A 616 -18.66 -20.56 -10.07
CA THR A 616 -19.50 -21.68 -9.65
C THR A 616 -19.94 -22.54 -10.83
N THR A 617 -20.08 -21.96 -12.03
CA THR A 617 -20.48 -22.69 -13.22
C THR A 617 -19.89 -22.11 -14.52
N ASP A 618 -19.49 -23.01 -15.43
CA ASP A 618 -19.18 -22.63 -16.82
C ASP A 618 -20.45 -22.29 -17.65
N THR A 619 -21.58 -21.98 -17.01
CA THR A 619 -22.90 -21.86 -17.66
C THR A 619 -23.57 -20.52 -17.38
N LEU A 620 -23.69 -19.68 -18.42
CA LEU A 620 -24.48 -18.46 -18.36
C LEU A 620 -25.91 -18.68 -18.86
N ARG A 621 -26.91 -18.24 -18.09
CA ARG A 621 -28.31 -18.16 -18.52
C ARG A 621 -28.65 -16.74 -18.96
N VAL A 622 -29.28 -16.60 -20.11
CA VAL A 622 -29.73 -15.29 -20.62
C VAL A 622 -31.21 -15.34 -20.93
N ASN A 623 -32.00 -14.52 -20.25
CA ASN A 623 -33.43 -14.37 -20.52
C ASN A 623 -33.69 -13.01 -21.18
N GLY A 624 -34.71 -12.94 -22.03
CA GLY A 624 -35.14 -11.69 -22.66
C GLY A 624 -36.45 -11.87 -23.42
N ASN A 625 -36.94 -10.78 -23.99
CA ASN A 625 -38.19 -10.72 -24.75
C ASN A 625 -37.93 -10.51 -26.25
N GLU A 626 -39.01 -10.41 -27.02
CA GLU A 626 -38.94 -10.15 -28.47
C GLU A 626 -38.39 -8.74 -28.71
N GLY A 627 -37.20 -8.66 -29.31
CA GLY A 627 -36.46 -7.41 -29.54
C GLY A 627 -35.02 -7.51 -29.04
N ASP A 628 -34.84 -8.20 -27.91
CA ASP A 628 -33.53 -8.43 -27.31
C ASP A 628 -32.62 -9.31 -28.18
N ARG A 629 -31.31 -9.08 -28.07
CA ARG A 629 -30.31 -9.76 -28.90
C ARG A 629 -29.04 -10.14 -28.14
N ILE A 630 -28.47 -11.29 -28.50
CA ILE A 630 -27.10 -11.67 -28.18
C ILE A 630 -26.22 -11.59 -29.44
N VAL A 631 -25.02 -11.04 -29.28
CA VAL A 631 -23.99 -10.90 -30.31
C VAL A 631 -22.70 -11.57 -29.82
N GLY A 632 -21.96 -12.21 -30.73
CA GLY A 632 -20.70 -12.90 -30.42
C GLY A 632 -20.75 -14.41 -30.62
N LEU A 633 -21.88 -14.95 -31.11
CA LEU A 633 -22.07 -16.38 -31.33
C LEU A 633 -21.76 -16.83 -32.76
N SER A 634 -21.47 -15.90 -33.68
CA SER A 634 -21.22 -16.20 -35.10
C SER A 634 -19.95 -17.02 -35.38
N HIS A 635 -19.02 -17.14 -34.43
CA HIS A 635 -17.76 -17.89 -34.59
C HIS A 635 -17.40 -18.68 -33.32
N GLY A 636 -17.00 -19.93 -33.48
CA GLY A 636 -16.49 -20.77 -32.38
C GLY A 636 -17.54 -21.53 -31.57
N TRP A 637 -18.79 -21.06 -31.55
CA TRP A 637 -19.88 -21.72 -30.84
C TRP A 637 -20.51 -22.89 -31.64
N GLY A 638 -20.95 -23.91 -30.92
CA GLY A 638 -21.77 -25.02 -31.42
C GLY A 638 -23.22 -24.91 -30.96
N ASP A 639 -24.14 -25.47 -31.74
CA ASP A 639 -25.58 -25.50 -31.45
C ASP A 639 -25.97 -26.80 -30.72
N GLY A 640 -26.44 -26.67 -29.49
CA GLY A 640 -26.96 -27.76 -28.66
C GLY A 640 -28.46 -28.04 -28.84
N GLY A 641 -29.16 -27.20 -29.61
CA GLY A 641 -30.60 -27.25 -29.85
C GLY A 641 -31.44 -26.60 -28.75
N VAL A 642 -32.76 -26.62 -28.97
CA VAL A 642 -33.74 -26.07 -28.03
C VAL A 642 -34.21 -27.14 -27.05
N HIS A 643 -34.07 -26.87 -25.76
CA HIS A 643 -34.50 -27.73 -24.65
C HIS A 643 -35.36 -26.92 -23.68
N GLY A 644 -36.68 -27.13 -23.71
CA GLY A 644 -37.61 -26.32 -22.92
C GLY A 644 -37.70 -24.89 -23.47
N ASP A 645 -37.51 -23.91 -22.60
CA ASP A 645 -37.60 -22.48 -22.92
C ASP A 645 -36.25 -21.85 -23.33
N PHE A 646 -35.20 -22.68 -23.49
CA PHE A 646 -33.85 -22.24 -23.83
C PHE A 646 -33.31 -22.92 -25.09
N HIS A 647 -32.57 -22.16 -25.87
CA HIS A 647 -31.64 -22.62 -26.89
C HIS A 647 -30.24 -22.71 -26.28
N THR A 648 -29.63 -23.88 -26.34
CA THR A 648 -28.28 -24.13 -25.82
C THR A 648 -27.22 -23.89 -26.88
N TYR A 649 -26.20 -23.11 -26.55
CA TYR A 649 -24.96 -22.96 -27.32
C TYR A 649 -23.77 -23.38 -26.45
N PHE A 650 -22.70 -23.90 -27.05
CA PHE A 650 -21.50 -24.30 -26.31
C PHE A 650 -20.21 -23.97 -27.06
N ASN A 651 -19.14 -23.65 -26.33
CA ASN A 651 -17.80 -23.46 -26.87
C ASN A 651 -16.80 -24.00 -25.85
N ASP A 652 -16.19 -25.16 -26.16
CA ASP A 652 -15.42 -25.97 -25.21
C ASP A 652 -16.18 -26.24 -23.90
N ALA A 653 -15.74 -25.68 -22.77
CA ALA A 653 -16.40 -25.82 -21.47
C ALA A 653 -17.56 -24.82 -21.29
N ALA A 654 -17.53 -23.68 -21.98
CA ALA A 654 -18.53 -22.63 -21.84
C ALA A 654 -19.89 -23.08 -22.41
N VAL A 655 -20.94 -22.92 -21.61
CA VAL A 655 -22.32 -23.22 -22.00
C VAL A 655 -23.17 -21.95 -21.88
N LEU A 656 -23.90 -21.61 -22.93
CA LEU A 656 -24.83 -20.49 -22.93
C LEU A 656 -26.25 -21.00 -23.14
N LEU A 657 -27.14 -20.69 -22.20
CA LEU A 657 -28.56 -21.01 -22.27
C LEU A 657 -29.35 -19.74 -22.59
N VAL A 658 -29.78 -19.60 -23.84
CA VAL A 658 -30.44 -18.39 -24.36
C VAL A 658 -31.95 -18.60 -24.42
N GLY A 659 -32.73 -17.74 -23.78
CA GLY A 659 -34.19 -17.81 -23.84
C GLY A 659 -34.70 -17.78 -25.30
N VAL A 660 -35.67 -18.63 -25.64
CA VAL A 660 -36.15 -18.82 -27.03
C VAL A 660 -36.72 -17.56 -27.70
N ASN A 661 -36.98 -16.50 -26.93
CA ASN A 661 -37.48 -15.22 -27.44
C ASN A 661 -36.36 -14.21 -27.76
N VAL A 662 -35.10 -14.52 -27.40
CA VAL A 662 -33.94 -13.66 -27.64
C VAL A 662 -33.31 -14.01 -28.98
N MET A 663 -33.03 -13.00 -29.80
CA MET A 663 -32.37 -13.19 -31.08
C MET A 663 -30.86 -13.45 -30.90
N THR A 664 -30.26 -14.28 -31.74
CA THR A 664 -28.81 -14.51 -31.76
C THR A 664 -28.23 -14.20 -33.14
N ASP A 665 -26.92 -13.93 -33.20
CA ASP A 665 -26.15 -13.83 -34.45
C ASP A 665 -25.57 -15.17 -34.93
N PHE A 666 -25.99 -16.28 -34.30
CA PHE A 666 -25.59 -17.63 -34.67
C PHE A 666 -26.14 -18.01 -36.06
N VAL A 667 -25.32 -18.64 -36.91
CA VAL A 667 -25.60 -18.91 -38.34
C VAL A 667 -25.87 -20.37 -38.62
#